data_AF-Q1DBP6-F1
#
_entry.id   AF-Q1DBP6-F1
#
_cell.length_a   1.000
_cell.length_b   1.000
_cell.length_c   1.000
_cell.angle_alpha   90.00
_cell.angle_beta   90.00
_cell.angle_gamma   90.00
#
_symmetry.space_group_name_H-M   'P 1'
#
loop_
_entity.id
_entity.type
_entity.pdbx_description
1 polymer ?
#
loop_
_entity_poly.entity_id
_entity_poly.type
_entity_poly.pdbx_seq_one_letter_code
_entity_poly.pdbx_strand_id
1 'polypeptide(L)'
;MSRHVFLTGVTGFVGKVVLEALLAQGVERVTVLVRESKDRQGRVHSAAERFAKVAQAECFSRLQPGWTERVAVVSGDLEQPACDLSPADADAVRQHVTHVVHCAASVEFDLPLAQATSANIRSALSVLELARTCPKVVGMVDVSTAYVSVWRPGPIEEKLAHLPKPAAELYEAFQAAQGDGREWLELTGHPNTYTLTKSVAEHLICERRGHVPVVIVRPSIVSAAHRTPFPAWLDSPAALAGCLLYSGLGVVRAFNADPSVRLDVVPVDVVASEVVRSVFGPMPKPGQAVPIVHATMGVQRALRIDMAAASTIEWFKHRPGVVKAPDMFVGRKDHGFDAADLMRRELPVQLQKAALALFGQTKAHRRLVRADEKVQYLNEGFAYFTHHTFDFVRSAPLEVPGFDPFEYVRVVNEGMYRYLLSRDESQVSFAGPKHDDARGDRAWVQERGVGNTTHKVFGYALRKTFRHCTSDVTFDRPSFERAMAQVPPGTLVVLAPTHRSYFDFLLTSYLCFQHPELGISMPHIAAAEEFGRIPVVGPILKDSQAFFIKRGVGREVPELGEELRRLTEKNASLMFFVEGQRSRARLMLPPKRGMLRALQNTKRQFVVLPVAISYDRLPEEASLSEELSGKPRPKMTLTGVLSWLTKLTRGQVQLGRVHLSCGAPLALNPDTDVRALSHTLMAELQRHTTVSSFHLRTFLAENPIPGVDEAWLREAIERRGGRVLDSDLPVPSSLSPALAHSLRNQWQHWFAGDVLARQPGNPALEDHLSRYRWCATPLAELSDARVDAVVKALFEPVVRDYQEATKVRAPDELKAVAVTHRPHLDGVVQALVSRDIVKPAGDNFEWGPNAAELSQFHEACAWRGVQP
;
A
#
# COMPACT_ATOMS: atom_id res chain seq x y z
N MET A 1 -14.52 37.27 2.99
CA MET A 1 -15.74 36.81 2.31
C MET A 1 -15.78 35.30 2.41
N SER A 2 -16.94 34.72 2.72
CA SER A 2 -17.14 33.27 2.69
C SER A 2 -16.86 32.71 1.30
N ARG A 3 -16.07 31.64 1.20
CA ARG A 3 -15.65 31.03 -0.07
C ARG A 3 -16.63 29.92 -0.45
N HIS A 4 -17.44 30.18 -1.47
CA HIS A 4 -18.38 29.23 -2.06
C HIS A 4 -17.95 28.94 -3.51
N VAL A 5 -17.50 27.71 -3.77
CA VAL A 5 -16.91 27.30 -5.04
C VAL A 5 -17.89 26.43 -5.83
N PHE A 6 -18.15 26.77 -7.09
CA PHE A 6 -18.83 25.87 -8.03
C PHE A 6 -17.77 25.08 -8.82
N LEU A 7 -17.78 23.75 -8.69
CA LEU A 7 -16.81 22.85 -9.31
C LEU A 7 -17.49 21.91 -10.31
N THR A 8 -17.01 21.90 -11.55
CA THR A 8 -17.39 20.89 -12.54
C THR A 8 -16.32 19.81 -12.67
N GLY A 9 -16.69 18.62 -13.17
CA GLY A 9 -15.72 17.56 -13.49
C GLY A 9 -15.23 16.77 -12.28
N VAL A 10 -15.91 16.84 -11.13
CA VAL A 10 -15.54 16.15 -9.88
C VAL A 10 -15.47 14.62 -10.01
N THR A 11 -16.14 14.04 -11.02
CA THR A 11 -16.09 12.60 -11.30
C THR A 11 -14.78 12.17 -11.98
N GLY A 12 -14.05 13.11 -12.58
CA GLY A 12 -12.77 12.88 -13.25
C GLY A 12 -11.56 12.99 -12.33
N PHE A 13 -10.41 12.51 -12.81
CA PHE A 13 -9.16 12.43 -12.06
C PHE A 13 -8.72 13.78 -11.46
N VAL A 14 -8.56 14.81 -12.29
CA VAL A 14 -8.16 16.17 -11.84
C VAL A 14 -9.21 16.77 -10.91
N GLY A 15 -10.49 16.63 -11.23
CA GLY A 15 -11.59 17.21 -10.45
C GLY A 15 -11.65 16.68 -9.01
N LYS A 16 -11.33 15.41 -8.78
CA LYS A 16 -11.25 14.84 -7.42
C LYS A 16 -10.14 15.48 -6.59
N VAL A 17 -8.94 15.65 -7.16
CA VAL A 17 -7.80 16.26 -6.44
C VAL A 17 -8.03 17.75 -6.24
N VAL A 18 -8.68 18.43 -7.18
CA VAL A 18 -9.11 19.83 -6.99
C VAL A 18 -10.11 19.93 -5.84
N LEU A 19 -11.10 19.04 -5.76
CA LEU A 19 -12.04 19.02 -4.62
C LEU A 19 -11.31 18.78 -3.29
N GLU A 20 -10.41 17.79 -3.25
CA GLU A 20 -9.59 17.49 -2.07
C GLU A 20 -8.78 18.71 -1.63
N ALA A 21 -8.06 19.35 -2.56
CA ALA A 21 -7.24 20.52 -2.29
C ALA A 21 -8.07 21.72 -1.80
N LEU A 22 -9.26 21.97 -2.39
CA LEU A 22 -10.18 23.01 -1.92
C LEU A 22 -10.63 22.75 -0.48
N LEU A 23 -11.02 21.52 -0.16
CA LEU A 23 -11.49 21.13 1.17
C LEU A 23 -10.37 21.16 2.21
N ALA A 24 -9.15 20.76 1.83
CA ALA A 24 -7.95 20.81 2.65
C ALA A 24 -7.51 22.25 2.98
N GLN A 25 -7.74 23.20 2.06
CA GLN A 25 -7.52 24.64 2.31
C GLN A 25 -8.64 25.31 3.13
N GLY A 26 -9.62 24.54 3.62
CA GLY A 26 -10.67 25.07 4.49
C GLY A 26 -11.74 25.87 3.75
N VAL A 27 -11.98 25.59 2.46
CA VAL A 27 -13.16 26.15 1.76
C VAL A 27 -14.44 25.76 2.50
N GLU A 28 -15.32 26.74 2.71
CA GLU A 28 -16.53 26.60 3.53
C GLU A 28 -17.58 25.73 2.85
N ARG A 29 -17.84 25.98 1.55
CA ARG A 29 -18.80 25.22 0.74
C ARG A 29 -18.31 25.01 -0.67
N VAL A 30 -18.45 23.79 -1.19
CA VAL A 30 -18.23 23.45 -2.60
C VAL A 30 -19.52 22.89 -3.19
N THR A 31 -20.07 23.52 -4.23
CA THR A 31 -21.17 22.97 -5.02
C THR A 31 -20.59 22.22 -6.21
N VAL A 32 -20.84 20.91 -6.30
CA VAL A 32 -20.34 20.06 -7.38
C VAL A 32 -21.47 19.70 -8.33
N LEU A 33 -21.25 19.89 -9.63
CA LEU A 33 -22.18 19.44 -10.66
C LEU A 33 -21.84 18.02 -11.10
N VAL A 34 -22.81 17.11 -10.99
CA VAL A 34 -22.69 15.70 -11.38
C VAL A 34 -23.85 15.31 -12.30
N ARG A 35 -23.53 14.96 -13.54
CA ARG A 35 -24.50 14.46 -14.52
C ARG A 35 -25.10 13.13 -14.08
N GLU A 36 -26.37 12.87 -14.36
CA GLU A 36 -26.96 11.54 -14.15
C GLU A 36 -26.44 10.52 -15.18
N SER A 37 -26.50 9.22 -14.85
CA SER A 37 -26.06 8.18 -15.80
C SER A 37 -26.97 6.97 -15.75
N LYS A 38 -27.09 6.23 -16.86
CA LYS A 38 -27.80 4.94 -16.90
C LYS A 38 -26.80 3.80 -17.02
N ASP A 39 -26.97 2.74 -16.24
CA ASP A 39 -26.16 1.53 -16.41
C ASP A 39 -26.68 0.65 -17.57
N ARG A 40 -25.98 -0.47 -17.82
CA ARG A 40 -26.32 -1.39 -18.92
C ARG A 40 -27.68 -2.07 -18.75
N GLN A 41 -28.22 -2.08 -17.53
CA GLN A 41 -29.54 -2.62 -17.21
C GLN A 41 -30.62 -1.54 -17.29
N GLY A 42 -30.26 -0.29 -17.64
CA GLY A 42 -31.17 0.84 -17.76
C GLY A 42 -31.50 1.52 -16.43
N ARG A 43 -30.88 1.11 -15.32
CA ARG A 43 -31.07 1.80 -14.02
C ARG A 43 -30.38 3.15 -14.07
N VAL A 44 -31.13 4.19 -13.71
CA VAL A 44 -30.61 5.55 -13.51
C VAL A 44 -29.84 5.60 -12.20
N HIS A 45 -28.62 6.14 -12.25
CA HIS A 45 -27.80 6.53 -11.10
C HIS A 45 -27.90 8.04 -10.97
N SER A 46 -28.49 8.50 -9.88
CA SER A 46 -28.65 9.91 -9.55
C SER A 46 -27.31 10.61 -9.33
N ALA A 47 -27.29 11.94 -9.40
CA ALA A 47 -26.12 12.76 -9.09
C ALA A 47 -25.53 12.43 -7.70
N ALA A 48 -26.40 12.27 -6.69
CA ALA A 48 -26.01 11.92 -5.32
C ALA A 48 -25.39 10.52 -5.21
N GLU A 49 -25.98 9.48 -5.83
CA GLU A 49 -25.40 8.12 -5.84
C GLU A 49 -24.05 8.08 -6.55
N ARG A 50 -23.91 8.85 -7.65
CA ARG A 50 -22.62 8.97 -8.35
C ARG A 50 -21.58 9.68 -7.49
N PHE A 51 -21.95 10.76 -6.80
CA PHE A 51 -21.04 11.45 -5.89
C PHE A 51 -20.66 10.59 -4.68
N ALA A 52 -21.57 9.79 -4.13
CA ALA A 52 -21.26 8.88 -3.04
C ALA A 52 -20.15 7.87 -3.43
N LYS A 53 -20.13 7.40 -4.69
CA LYS A 53 -19.03 6.59 -5.23
C LYS A 53 -17.73 7.40 -5.38
N VAL A 54 -17.81 8.67 -5.78
CA VAL A 54 -16.64 9.56 -5.83
C VAL A 54 -16.06 9.76 -4.43
N ALA A 55 -16.89 9.99 -3.42
CA ALA A 55 -16.48 10.21 -2.04
C ALA A 55 -15.77 9.01 -1.39
N GLN A 56 -15.90 7.81 -1.97
CA GLN A 56 -15.15 6.60 -1.55
C GLN A 56 -13.72 6.56 -2.08
N ALA A 57 -13.33 7.46 -2.98
CA ALA A 57 -11.98 7.47 -3.54
C ALA A 57 -10.94 7.74 -2.44
N GLU A 58 -9.85 6.96 -2.45
CA GLU A 58 -8.81 7.02 -1.42
C GLU A 58 -8.18 8.42 -1.29
N CYS A 59 -8.23 9.25 -2.34
CA CYS A 59 -7.76 10.64 -2.28
C CYS A 59 -8.38 11.45 -1.12
N PHE A 60 -9.62 11.16 -0.75
CA PHE A 60 -10.33 11.87 0.32
C PHE A 60 -10.04 11.32 1.73
N SER A 61 -9.26 10.24 1.85
CA SER A 61 -9.03 9.53 3.13
C SER A 61 -8.31 10.36 4.20
N ARG A 62 -7.59 11.42 3.82
CA ARG A 62 -6.89 12.33 4.74
C ARG A 62 -7.71 13.55 5.15
N LEU A 63 -8.89 13.75 4.57
CA LEU A 63 -9.79 14.82 4.98
C LEU A 63 -10.42 14.52 6.34
N GLN A 64 -10.76 15.57 7.08
CA GLN A 64 -11.44 15.44 8.37
C GLN A 64 -12.78 14.69 8.20
N PRO A 65 -13.19 13.86 9.17
CA PRO A 65 -14.52 13.24 9.18
C PRO A 65 -15.63 14.29 8.98
N GLY A 66 -16.68 13.93 8.24
CA GLY A 66 -17.78 14.85 7.92
C GLY A 66 -17.49 15.85 6.79
N TRP A 67 -16.36 15.76 6.09
CA TRP A 67 -16.02 16.69 4.99
C TRP A 67 -17.11 16.80 3.90
N THR A 68 -17.89 15.74 3.69
CA THR A 68 -18.98 15.70 2.71
C THR A 68 -20.10 16.69 3.02
N GLU A 69 -20.27 17.11 4.27
CA GLU A 69 -21.27 18.12 4.67
C GLU A 69 -20.99 19.50 4.07
N ARG A 70 -19.71 19.77 3.75
CA ARG A 70 -19.28 20.98 3.03
C ARG A 70 -19.53 20.90 1.52
N VAL A 71 -19.99 19.76 1.01
CA VAL A 71 -20.25 19.56 -0.41
C VAL A 71 -21.75 19.52 -0.70
N ALA A 72 -22.21 20.41 -1.56
CA ALA A 72 -23.55 20.37 -2.13
C ALA A 72 -23.48 19.71 -3.52
N VAL A 73 -24.28 18.68 -3.76
CA VAL A 73 -24.31 17.96 -5.06
C VAL A 73 -25.53 18.41 -5.84
N VAL A 74 -25.32 18.93 -7.05
CA VAL A 74 -26.39 19.32 -7.98
C VAL A 74 -26.36 18.47 -9.24
N SER A 75 -27.53 18.16 -9.77
CA SER A 75 -27.68 17.46 -11.05
C SER A 75 -27.64 18.47 -12.19
N GLY A 76 -27.01 18.12 -13.31
CA GLY A 76 -26.98 18.95 -14.51
C GLY A 76 -26.17 18.34 -15.65
N ASP A 77 -26.34 18.89 -16.85
CA ASP A 77 -25.59 18.55 -18.05
C ASP A 77 -25.01 19.82 -18.67
N LEU A 78 -23.68 19.89 -18.72
CA LEU A 78 -22.96 21.07 -19.21
C LEU A 78 -23.20 21.31 -20.70
N GLU A 79 -23.54 20.26 -21.44
CA GLU A 79 -23.84 20.33 -22.88
C GLU A 79 -25.17 21.06 -23.18
N GLN A 80 -26.00 21.28 -22.16
CA GLN A 80 -27.29 21.98 -22.26
C GLN A 80 -27.19 23.43 -21.78
N PRO A 81 -28.09 24.32 -22.25
CA PRO A 81 -28.20 25.69 -21.75
C PRO A 81 -28.37 25.73 -20.22
N ALA A 82 -27.77 26.74 -19.58
CA ALA A 82 -27.78 26.90 -18.12
C ALA A 82 -27.30 25.66 -17.33
N CYS A 83 -26.48 24.80 -17.96
CA CYS A 83 -25.98 23.54 -17.41
C CYS A 83 -27.07 22.53 -17.00
N ASP A 84 -28.27 22.63 -17.55
CA ASP A 84 -29.45 21.82 -17.20
C ASP A 84 -29.75 21.78 -15.69
N LEU A 85 -29.42 22.86 -14.97
CA LEU A 85 -29.71 22.95 -13.55
C LEU A 85 -31.21 23.09 -13.31
N SER A 86 -31.71 22.47 -12.23
CA SER A 86 -33.05 22.76 -11.76
C SER A 86 -33.17 24.26 -11.41
N PRO A 87 -34.36 24.89 -11.53
CA PRO A 87 -34.53 26.29 -11.18
C PRO A 87 -34.05 26.62 -9.75
N ALA A 88 -34.30 25.71 -8.80
CA ALA A 88 -33.85 25.87 -7.41
C ALA A 88 -32.32 25.81 -7.28
N ASP A 89 -31.66 24.87 -7.95
CA ASP A 89 -30.20 24.75 -7.92
C ASP A 89 -29.53 25.92 -8.66
N ALA A 90 -30.08 26.36 -9.79
CA ALA A 90 -29.63 27.52 -10.52
C ALA A 90 -29.70 28.79 -9.66
N ASP A 91 -30.81 29.00 -8.95
CA ASP A 91 -30.97 30.12 -8.02
C ASP A 91 -29.98 30.03 -6.84
N ALA A 92 -29.79 28.85 -6.26
CA ALA A 92 -28.83 28.64 -5.18
C ALA A 92 -27.38 28.93 -5.63
N VAL A 93 -26.99 28.43 -6.81
CA VAL A 93 -25.69 28.72 -7.43
C VAL A 93 -25.55 30.22 -7.64
N ARG A 94 -26.54 30.85 -8.27
CA ARG A 94 -26.55 32.29 -8.56
C ARG A 94 -26.37 33.15 -7.31
N GLN A 95 -27.08 32.84 -6.23
CA GLN A 95 -27.09 33.66 -5.01
C GLN A 95 -25.82 33.55 -4.16
N HIS A 96 -25.14 32.40 -4.22
CA HIS A 96 -24.11 32.05 -3.26
C HIS A 96 -22.71 31.86 -3.85
N VAL A 97 -22.58 31.48 -5.12
CA VAL A 97 -21.27 31.16 -5.70
C VAL A 97 -20.42 32.42 -5.83
N THR A 98 -19.18 32.30 -5.37
CA THR A 98 -18.17 33.35 -5.41
C THR A 98 -17.01 32.99 -6.34
N HIS A 99 -16.73 31.70 -6.53
CA HIS A 99 -15.64 31.23 -7.35
C HIS A 99 -16.13 30.09 -8.23
N VAL A 100 -15.68 30.03 -9.48
CA VAL A 100 -16.02 28.95 -10.41
C VAL A 100 -14.75 28.23 -10.83
N VAL A 101 -14.76 26.90 -10.80
CA VAL A 101 -13.67 26.05 -11.27
C VAL A 101 -14.23 25.05 -12.27
N HIS A 102 -13.88 25.22 -13.54
CA HIS A 102 -14.32 24.36 -14.62
C HIS A 102 -13.23 23.35 -15.00
N CYS A 103 -13.39 22.09 -14.55
CA CYS A 103 -12.47 20.98 -14.87
C CYS A 103 -13.09 19.95 -15.83
N ALA A 104 -14.37 20.03 -16.14
CA ALA A 104 -15.05 19.06 -17.01
C ALA A 104 -14.61 19.22 -18.48
N ALA A 105 -14.23 18.11 -19.11
CA ALA A 105 -13.98 18.03 -20.54
C ALA A 105 -14.07 16.56 -20.98
N SER A 106 -14.35 16.33 -22.27
CA SER A 106 -14.04 15.04 -22.88
C SER A 106 -12.60 15.04 -23.36
N VAL A 107 -11.84 14.02 -22.95
CA VAL A 107 -10.42 13.83 -23.31
C VAL A 107 -10.22 12.75 -24.38
N GLU A 108 -11.31 12.34 -25.05
CA GLU A 108 -11.28 11.38 -26.15
C GLU A 108 -10.85 12.08 -27.44
N PHE A 109 -9.77 11.58 -28.06
CA PHE A 109 -9.15 12.21 -29.25
C PHE A 109 -9.88 11.93 -30.56
N ASP A 110 -10.76 10.94 -30.58
CA ASP A 110 -11.44 10.37 -31.75
C ASP A 110 -12.95 10.66 -31.76
N LEU A 111 -13.43 11.53 -30.87
CA LEU A 111 -14.81 11.98 -30.92
C LEU A 111 -15.11 12.72 -32.24
N PRO A 112 -16.28 12.46 -32.87
CA PRO A 112 -16.77 13.26 -33.97
C PRO A 112 -16.77 14.75 -33.61
N LEU A 113 -16.44 15.62 -34.56
CA LEU A 113 -16.16 17.04 -34.28
C LEU A 113 -17.34 17.76 -33.62
N ALA A 114 -18.57 17.48 -34.06
CA ALA A 114 -19.78 18.04 -33.44
C ALA A 114 -19.97 17.60 -31.98
N GLN A 115 -19.65 16.33 -31.66
CA GLN A 115 -19.72 15.81 -30.29
C GLN A 115 -18.61 16.43 -29.42
N ALA A 116 -17.37 16.50 -29.92
CA ALA A 116 -16.27 17.18 -29.23
C ALA A 116 -16.59 18.66 -28.97
N THR A 117 -17.27 19.32 -29.92
CA THR A 117 -17.74 20.71 -29.79
C THR A 117 -18.75 20.88 -28.67
N SER A 118 -19.73 19.97 -28.57
CA SER A 118 -20.68 19.95 -27.44
C SER A 118 -19.97 19.74 -26.10
N ALA A 119 -19.10 18.73 -26.04
CA ALA A 119 -18.42 18.32 -24.82
C ALA A 119 -17.40 19.33 -24.29
N ASN A 120 -16.71 20.07 -25.18
CA ASN A 120 -15.58 20.91 -24.78
C ASN A 120 -15.81 22.42 -24.98
N ILE A 121 -16.49 22.82 -26.05
CA ILE A 121 -16.76 24.25 -26.32
C ILE A 121 -18.06 24.67 -25.64
N ARG A 122 -19.17 24.02 -25.97
CA ARG A 122 -20.49 24.39 -25.43
C ARG A 122 -20.50 24.26 -23.90
N SER A 123 -19.96 23.17 -23.37
CA SER A 123 -19.85 22.96 -21.93
C SER A 123 -19.09 24.07 -21.19
N ALA A 124 -17.99 24.58 -21.77
CA ALA A 124 -17.25 25.69 -21.17
C ALA A 124 -18.03 27.01 -21.25
N LEU A 125 -18.72 27.25 -22.38
CA LEU A 125 -19.57 28.42 -22.56
C LEU A 125 -20.79 28.42 -21.63
N SER A 126 -21.46 27.29 -21.44
CA SER A 126 -22.59 27.17 -20.51
C SER A 126 -22.19 27.54 -19.08
N VAL A 127 -20.99 27.12 -18.65
CA VAL A 127 -20.46 27.46 -17.32
C VAL A 127 -20.08 28.94 -17.21
N LEU A 128 -19.51 29.51 -18.27
CA LEU A 128 -19.23 30.95 -18.33
C LEU A 128 -20.53 31.78 -18.28
N GLU A 129 -21.57 31.34 -18.98
CA GLU A 129 -22.90 31.95 -18.97
C GLU A 129 -23.53 31.88 -17.57
N LEU A 130 -23.46 30.72 -16.90
CA LEU A 130 -23.90 30.57 -15.51
C LEU A 130 -23.13 31.50 -14.58
N ALA A 131 -21.81 31.58 -14.71
CA ALA A 131 -20.96 32.47 -13.92
C ALA A 131 -21.34 33.95 -14.10
N ARG A 132 -21.69 34.38 -15.32
CA ARG A 132 -22.18 35.74 -15.61
C ARG A 132 -23.50 36.08 -14.91
N THR A 133 -24.29 35.08 -14.50
CA THR A 133 -25.53 35.34 -13.74
C THR A 133 -25.27 35.55 -12.25
N CYS A 134 -24.10 35.15 -11.74
CA CYS A 134 -23.73 35.15 -10.32
C CYS A 134 -23.17 36.51 -9.89
N PRO A 135 -23.92 37.36 -9.17
CA PRO A 135 -23.47 38.72 -8.82
C PRO A 135 -22.28 38.77 -7.86
N LYS A 136 -21.96 37.66 -7.19
CA LYS A 136 -20.86 37.56 -6.20
C LYS A 136 -19.60 36.92 -6.77
N VAL A 137 -19.58 36.55 -8.05
CA VAL A 137 -18.43 35.89 -8.65
C VAL A 137 -17.22 36.83 -8.65
N VAL A 138 -16.14 36.40 -8.00
CA VAL A 138 -14.88 37.13 -7.95
C VAL A 138 -13.88 36.63 -8.98
N GLY A 139 -14.05 35.38 -9.43
CA GLY A 139 -13.27 34.83 -10.52
C GLY A 139 -13.64 33.40 -10.90
N MET A 140 -13.24 33.04 -12.11
CA MET A 140 -13.42 31.73 -12.72
C MET A 140 -12.07 31.20 -13.21
N VAL A 141 -11.80 29.92 -12.95
CA VAL A 141 -10.70 29.19 -13.58
C VAL A 141 -11.28 28.19 -14.58
N ASP A 142 -10.82 28.27 -15.82
CA ASP A 142 -11.07 27.26 -16.85
C ASP A 142 -9.83 26.38 -17.02
N VAL A 143 -9.98 25.06 -16.85
CA VAL A 143 -8.90 24.11 -17.08
C VAL A 143 -8.89 23.69 -18.55
N SER A 144 -7.84 24.09 -19.25
CA SER A 144 -7.59 23.77 -20.65
C SER A 144 -6.52 22.68 -20.81
N THR A 145 -5.66 22.77 -21.82
CA THR A 145 -4.51 21.90 -22.02
C THR A 145 -3.36 22.68 -22.65
N ALA A 146 -2.12 22.38 -22.28
CA ALA A 146 -0.95 22.99 -22.89
C ALA A 146 -0.82 22.65 -24.39
N TYR A 147 -1.50 21.59 -24.85
CA TYR A 147 -1.50 21.10 -26.22
C TYR A 147 -2.49 21.81 -27.16
N VAL A 148 -3.14 22.90 -26.74
CA VAL A 148 -3.94 23.76 -27.65
C VAL A 148 -3.06 24.51 -28.66
N SER A 149 -1.75 24.58 -28.43
CA SER A 149 -0.80 25.15 -29.37
C SER A 149 -0.29 24.05 -30.30
N VAL A 150 -0.50 24.23 -31.60
CA VAL A 150 0.13 23.37 -32.62
C VAL A 150 1.64 23.43 -32.46
N TRP A 151 2.28 22.26 -32.42
CA TRP A 151 3.72 22.14 -32.22
C TRP A 151 4.50 22.92 -33.27
N ARG A 152 5.51 23.67 -32.80
CA ARG A 152 6.54 24.33 -33.60
C ARG A 152 7.87 24.21 -32.88
N PRO A 153 9.01 24.23 -33.59
CA PRO A 153 10.32 24.32 -32.95
C PRO A 153 10.43 25.59 -32.09
N GLY A 154 10.87 25.44 -30.84
CA GLY A 154 11.09 26.55 -29.91
C GLY A 154 10.08 26.60 -28.75
N PRO A 155 10.17 27.65 -27.90
CA PRO A 155 9.35 27.78 -26.71
C PRO A 155 7.88 28.05 -27.02
N ILE A 156 6.99 27.45 -26.22
CA ILE A 156 5.55 27.68 -26.24
C ILE A 156 5.20 28.56 -25.03
N GLU A 157 4.80 29.80 -25.31
CA GLU A 157 4.48 30.81 -24.31
C GLU A 157 3.00 30.74 -23.87
N GLU A 158 2.70 31.35 -22.72
CA GLU A 158 1.35 31.50 -22.17
C GLU A 158 0.51 32.56 -22.93
N LYS A 159 0.25 32.28 -24.21
CA LYS A 159 -0.54 33.11 -25.12
C LYS A 159 -1.66 32.29 -25.77
N LEU A 160 -2.71 32.97 -26.26
CA LEU A 160 -3.74 32.34 -27.07
C LEU A 160 -3.08 31.71 -28.31
N ALA A 161 -3.46 30.46 -28.59
CA ALA A 161 -2.96 29.75 -29.76
C ALA A 161 -3.47 30.42 -31.05
N HIS A 162 -2.70 30.40 -32.12
CA HIS A 162 -3.14 30.98 -33.38
C HIS A 162 -4.26 30.13 -34.01
N LEU A 163 -5.37 30.76 -34.39
CA LEU A 163 -6.43 30.15 -35.22
C LEU A 163 -6.46 30.78 -36.62
N PRO A 164 -6.62 29.98 -37.69
CA PRO A 164 -6.65 30.49 -39.07
C PRO A 164 -7.95 31.26 -39.41
N LYS A 165 -8.96 31.15 -38.56
CA LYS A 165 -10.28 31.79 -38.70
C LYS A 165 -10.77 32.28 -37.33
N PRO A 166 -11.69 33.27 -37.29
CA PRO A 166 -12.33 33.67 -36.04
C PRO A 166 -12.99 32.50 -35.32
N ALA A 167 -12.85 32.45 -33.99
CA ALA A 167 -13.33 31.32 -33.19
C ALA A 167 -14.86 31.14 -33.28
N ALA A 168 -15.62 32.23 -33.40
CA ALA A 168 -17.06 32.19 -33.60
C ALA A 168 -17.47 31.51 -34.92
N GLU A 169 -16.75 31.76 -36.03
CA GLU A 169 -17.01 31.11 -37.31
C GLU A 169 -16.72 29.60 -37.22
N LEU A 170 -15.59 29.24 -36.60
CA LEU A 170 -15.24 27.83 -36.37
C LEU A 170 -16.29 27.12 -35.52
N TYR A 171 -16.78 27.77 -34.46
CA TYR A 171 -17.80 27.18 -33.58
C TYR A 171 -19.12 26.90 -34.31
N GLU A 172 -19.61 27.82 -35.13
CA GLU A 172 -20.81 27.59 -35.94
C GLU A 172 -20.61 26.46 -36.95
N ALA A 173 -19.45 26.43 -37.61
CA ALA A 173 -19.12 25.37 -38.56
C ALA A 173 -19.04 23.98 -37.90
N PHE A 174 -18.41 23.88 -36.72
CA PHE A 174 -18.20 22.61 -36.05
C PHE A 174 -19.50 22.00 -35.52
N GLN A 175 -20.49 22.81 -35.16
CA GLN A 175 -21.80 22.33 -34.72
C GLN A 175 -22.55 21.60 -35.84
N ALA A 176 -22.36 21.99 -37.09
CA ALA A 176 -22.97 21.36 -38.26
C ALA A 176 -22.09 20.26 -38.90
N ALA A 177 -20.81 20.16 -38.47
CA ALA A 177 -19.85 19.24 -39.05
C ALA A 177 -20.27 17.76 -38.91
N GLN A 178 -20.07 17.00 -39.97
CA GLN A 178 -20.31 15.56 -40.00
C GLN A 178 -18.96 14.81 -39.95
N GLY A 179 -18.90 13.71 -39.20
CA GLY A 179 -17.71 12.88 -39.11
C GLY A 179 -16.64 13.39 -38.14
N ASP A 180 -15.39 13.01 -38.41
CA ASP A 180 -14.22 13.20 -37.54
C ASP A 180 -13.62 14.62 -37.60
N GLY A 181 -14.06 15.46 -38.55
CA GLY A 181 -13.59 16.83 -38.70
C GLY A 181 -12.21 16.97 -39.33
N ARG A 182 -11.74 15.96 -40.08
CA ARG A 182 -10.40 15.95 -40.68
C ARG A 182 -10.02 17.22 -41.45
N GLU A 183 -10.93 17.78 -42.24
CA GLU A 183 -10.70 19.03 -42.99
C GLU A 183 -10.32 20.21 -42.07
N TRP A 184 -10.91 20.26 -40.86
CA TRP A 184 -10.65 21.31 -39.87
C TRP A 184 -9.36 21.06 -39.10
N LEU A 185 -9.03 19.80 -38.85
CA LEU A 185 -7.74 19.41 -38.29
C LEU A 185 -6.60 19.79 -39.23
N GLU A 186 -6.73 19.50 -40.52
CA GLU A 186 -5.76 19.87 -41.56
C GLU A 186 -5.65 21.40 -41.71
N LEU A 187 -6.78 22.13 -41.75
CA LEU A 187 -6.79 23.60 -41.84
C LEU A 187 -6.10 24.27 -40.65
N THR A 188 -6.32 23.76 -39.44
CA THR A 188 -5.83 24.38 -38.20
C THR A 188 -4.48 23.85 -37.75
N GLY A 189 -4.05 22.69 -38.26
CA GLY A 189 -2.83 21.99 -37.86
C GLY A 189 -2.93 21.22 -36.54
N HIS A 190 -4.10 21.17 -35.91
CA HIS A 190 -4.29 20.42 -34.67
C HIS A 190 -4.29 18.90 -34.93
N PRO A 191 -3.68 18.10 -34.05
CA PRO A 191 -3.56 16.65 -34.25
C PRO A 191 -4.85 15.88 -34.03
N ASN A 192 -5.82 16.44 -33.29
CA ASN A 192 -7.06 15.77 -32.92
C ASN A 192 -8.16 16.77 -32.53
N THR A 193 -9.41 16.29 -32.45
CA THR A 193 -10.58 17.13 -32.15
C THR A 193 -10.54 17.72 -30.74
N TYR A 194 -9.91 17.02 -29.78
CA TYR A 194 -9.74 17.50 -28.41
C TYR A 194 -8.93 18.81 -28.34
N THR A 195 -7.70 18.80 -28.88
CA THR A 195 -6.81 19.99 -28.86
C THR A 195 -7.42 21.16 -29.61
N LEU A 196 -8.06 20.90 -30.77
CA LEU A 196 -8.76 21.92 -31.55
C LEU A 196 -9.93 22.53 -30.78
N THR A 197 -10.82 21.72 -30.22
CA THR A 197 -12.01 22.22 -29.53
C THR A 197 -11.67 22.96 -28.24
N LYS A 198 -10.63 22.54 -27.50
CA LYS A 198 -10.12 23.32 -26.35
C LYS A 198 -9.49 24.64 -26.78
N SER A 199 -8.75 24.67 -27.89
CA SER A 199 -8.18 25.90 -28.47
C SER A 199 -9.28 26.91 -28.84
N VAL A 200 -10.34 26.46 -29.52
CA VAL A 200 -11.49 27.30 -29.87
C VAL A 200 -12.27 27.75 -28.62
N ALA A 201 -12.45 26.88 -27.63
CA ALA A 201 -13.11 27.22 -26.37
C ALA A 201 -12.39 28.38 -25.64
N GLU A 202 -11.05 28.35 -25.56
CA GLU A 202 -10.28 29.43 -24.93
C GLU A 202 -10.54 30.80 -25.57
N HIS A 203 -10.57 30.85 -26.90
CA HIS A 203 -10.86 32.09 -27.64
C HIS A 203 -12.25 32.60 -27.33
N LEU A 204 -13.26 31.72 -27.40
CA LEU A 204 -14.64 32.10 -27.14
C LEU A 204 -14.85 32.53 -25.69
N ILE A 205 -14.15 31.93 -24.72
CA ILE A 205 -14.14 32.39 -23.33
C ILE A 205 -13.57 33.80 -23.24
N CYS A 206 -12.42 34.07 -23.88
CA CYS A 206 -11.80 35.39 -23.89
C CYS A 206 -12.72 36.45 -24.52
N GLU A 207 -13.41 36.10 -25.61
CA GLU A 207 -14.35 36.97 -26.34
C GLU A 207 -15.65 37.20 -25.56
N ARG A 208 -16.20 36.17 -24.88
CA ARG A 208 -17.58 36.18 -24.34
C ARG A 208 -17.69 36.34 -22.82
N ARG A 209 -16.59 36.40 -22.07
CA ARG A 209 -16.61 36.46 -20.59
C ARG A 209 -17.35 37.66 -19.98
N GLY A 210 -17.47 38.76 -20.71
CA GLY A 210 -18.11 39.97 -20.21
C GLY A 210 -17.42 40.49 -18.94
N HIS A 211 -18.16 40.55 -17.83
CA HIS A 211 -17.66 41.05 -16.54
C HIS A 211 -16.97 39.99 -15.67
N VAL A 212 -17.03 38.71 -16.04
CA VAL A 212 -16.46 37.63 -15.21
C VAL A 212 -14.93 37.66 -15.34
N PRO A 213 -14.18 37.80 -14.24
CA PRO A 213 -12.73 37.62 -14.26
C PRO A 213 -12.41 36.15 -14.50
N VAL A 214 -11.58 35.86 -15.50
CA VAL A 214 -11.24 34.49 -15.91
C VAL A 214 -9.73 34.32 -15.93
N VAL A 215 -9.25 33.16 -15.49
CA VAL A 215 -7.89 32.65 -15.72
C VAL A 215 -7.99 31.29 -16.40
N ILE A 216 -7.15 31.04 -17.41
CA ILE A 216 -7.08 29.74 -18.09
C ILE A 216 -5.84 29.00 -17.57
N VAL A 217 -6.03 27.80 -17.03
CA VAL A 217 -4.94 26.93 -16.56
C VAL A 217 -4.74 25.79 -17.56
N ARG A 218 -3.54 25.64 -18.09
CA ARG A 218 -3.18 24.67 -19.15
C ARG A 218 -2.23 23.59 -18.60
N PRO A 219 -2.75 22.43 -18.16
CA PRO A 219 -1.92 21.28 -17.82
C PRO A 219 -1.29 20.60 -19.06
N SER A 220 -0.10 20.02 -18.89
CA SER A 220 0.49 19.06 -19.83
C SER A 220 -0.08 17.65 -19.60
N ILE A 221 0.71 16.57 -19.77
CA ILE A 221 0.22 15.20 -19.54
C ILE A 221 0.09 14.99 -18.03
N VAL A 222 -1.14 14.91 -17.54
CA VAL A 222 -1.39 14.72 -16.10
C VAL A 222 -1.15 13.27 -15.68
N SER A 223 -0.41 13.05 -14.60
CA SER A 223 -0.16 11.71 -14.03
C SER A 223 -0.24 11.71 -12.50
N ALA A 224 0.20 10.61 -11.88
CA ALA A 224 0.04 10.31 -10.46
C ALA A 224 0.48 11.47 -9.55
N ALA A 225 -0.18 11.62 -8.40
CA ALA A 225 0.18 12.64 -7.42
C ALA A 225 1.64 12.46 -6.97
N HIS A 226 2.40 13.55 -6.93
CA HIS A 226 3.76 13.53 -6.41
C HIS A 226 3.77 13.54 -4.88
N ARG A 227 2.85 14.29 -4.26
CA ARG A 227 2.81 14.47 -2.80
C ARG A 227 1.41 14.39 -2.21
N THR A 228 0.44 15.16 -2.71
CA THR A 228 -0.88 15.30 -2.07
C THR A 228 -1.99 14.75 -2.97
N PRO A 229 -3.01 14.06 -2.43
CA PRO A 229 -3.25 13.76 -1.02
C PRO A 229 -2.23 12.78 -0.43
N PHE A 230 -1.67 11.89 -1.25
CA PHE A 230 -0.47 11.10 -0.95
C PHE A 230 0.25 10.74 -2.26
N PRO A 231 1.55 10.44 -2.22
CA PRO A 231 2.31 10.04 -3.41
C PRO A 231 1.70 8.85 -4.14
N ALA A 232 1.89 8.79 -5.45
CA ALA A 232 1.43 7.72 -6.35
C ALA A 232 -0.08 7.61 -6.54
N TRP A 233 -0.91 8.47 -5.93
CA TRP A 233 -2.36 8.41 -6.17
C TRP A 233 -2.69 8.68 -7.64
N LEU A 234 -3.40 7.73 -8.25
CA LEU A 234 -3.79 7.75 -9.66
C LEU A 234 -5.07 6.91 -9.80
N ASP A 235 -6.12 7.42 -10.45
CA ASP A 235 -7.36 6.66 -10.63
C ASP A 235 -7.79 6.52 -12.10
N SER A 236 -6.93 6.94 -13.02
CA SER A 236 -7.19 6.93 -14.46
C SER A 236 -6.00 6.37 -15.25
N PRO A 237 -6.22 5.41 -16.16
CA PRO A 237 -5.21 4.96 -17.12
C PRO A 237 -5.09 5.90 -18.33
N ALA A 238 -5.56 7.15 -18.25
CA ALA A 238 -5.52 8.08 -19.37
C ALA A 238 -4.07 8.45 -19.76
N ALA A 239 -3.89 8.81 -21.03
CA ALA A 239 -2.63 9.27 -21.59
C ALA A 239 -1.44 8.33 -21.34
N LEU A 240 -0.31 8.87 -20.88
CA LEU A 240 0.94 8.14 -20.70
C LEU A 240 0.82 7.00 -19.67
N ALA A 241 -0.01 7.15 -18.64
CA ALA A 241 -0.20 6.10 -17.63
C ALA A 241 -0.76 4.81 -18.27
N GLY A 242 -1.70 4.92 -19.21
CA GLY A 242 -2.19 3.77 -19.97
C GLY A 242 -1.08 3.10 -20.77
N CYS A 243 -0.31 3.87 -21.52
CA CYS A 243 0.83 3.35 -22.29
C CYS A 243 1.82 2.59 -21.40
N LEU A 244 2.29 3.23 -20.31
CA LEU A 244 3.26 2.64 -19.40
C LEU A 244 2.70 1.37 -18.74
N LEU A 245 1.45 1.40 -18.27
CA LEU A 245 0.79 0.23 -17.69
C LEU A 245 0.74 -0.94 -18.66
N TYR A 246 0.24 -0.73 -19.88
CA TYR A 246 0.12 -1.80 -20.87
C TYR A 246 1.47 -2.31 -21.37
N SER A 247 2.50 -1.45 -21.35
CA SER A 247 3.89 -1.85 -21.62
C SER A 247 4.45 -2.73 -20.51
N GLY A 248 4.27 -2.33 -19.25
CA GLY A 248 4.69 -3.08 -18.07
C GLY A 248 4.02 -4.45 -17.95
N LEU A 249 2.76 -4.56 -18.37
CA LEU A 249 2.03 -5.84 -18.44
C LEU A 249 2.45 -6.75 -19.60
N GLY A 250 3.27 -6.25 -20.54
CA GLY A 250 3.66 -6.94 -21.76
C GLY A 250 2.56 -7.03 -22.83
N VAL A 251 1.55 -6.15 -22.77
CA VAL A 251 0.45 -6.06 -23.74
C VAL A 251 0.87 -5.24 -24.96
N VAL A 252 1.50 -4.09 -24.74
CA VAL A 252 2.13 -3.30 -25.82
C VAL A 252 3.52 -3.88 -26.07
N ARG A 253 3.76 -4.30 -27.32
CA ARG A 253 5.03 -4.95 -27.74
C ARG A 253 5.84 -4.09 -28.70
N ALA A 254 5.19 -3.12 -29.35
CA ALA A 254 5.79 -2.08 -30.16
C ALA A 254 5.02 -0.77 -29.91
N PHE A 255 5.75 0.30 -29.59
CA PHE A 255 5.20 1.62 -29.32
C PHE A 255 5.73 2.64 -30.33
N ASN A 256 4.82 3.25 -31.08
CA ASN A 256 5.12 4.22 -32.13
C ASN A 256 5.49 5.57 -31.51
N ALA A 257 6.78 5.81 -31.35
CA ALA A 257 7.32 7.00 -30.70
C ALA A 257 8.77 7.25 -31.11
N ASP A 258 9.18 8.52 -31.09
CA ASP A 258 10.60 8.85 -31.16
C ASP A 258 11.27 8.62 -29.78
N PRO A 259 12.27 7.72 -29.68
CA PRO A 259 12.97 7.45 -28.42
C PRO A 259 13.62 8.69 -27.78
N SER A 260 13.95 9.71 -28.57
CA SER A 260 14.65 10.91 -28.10
C SER A 260 13.70 11.98 -27.55
N VAL A 261 12.40 11.89 -27.82
CA VAL A 261 11.40 12.87 -27.38
C VAL A 261 11.28 12.88 -25.87
N ARG A 262 11.20 14.08 -25.30
CA ARG A 262 10.92 14.31 -23.88
C ARG A 262 9.45 14.65 -23.69
N LEU A 263 8.77 13.91 -22.82
CA LEU A 263 7.37 14.15 -22.49
C LEU A 263 7.26 14.97 -21.20
N ASP A 264 6.58 16.11 -21.27
CA ASP A 264 6.22 16.89 -20.09
C ASP A 264 5.04 16.21 -19.37
N VAL A 265 5.35 15.55 -18.26
CA VAL A 265 4.39 14.85 -17.41
C VAL A 265 4.25 15.62 -16.10
N VAL A 266 3.08 16.21 -15.88
CA VAL A 266 2.78 17.00 -14.68
C VAL A 266 2.04 16.15 -13.64
N PRO A 267 2.46 16.17 -12.37
CA PRO A 267 1.69 15.57 -11.29
C PRO A 267 0.32 16.22 -11.09
N VAL A 268 -0.72 15.43 -10.85
CA VAL A 268 -2.10 15.94 -10.67
C VAL A 268 -2.21 16.94 -9.51
N ASP A 269 -1.38 16.80 -8.48
CA ASP A 269 -1.35 17.69 -7.33
C ASP A 269 -0.69 19.04 -7.62
N VAL A 270 0.25 19.08 -8.56
CA VAL A 270 0.76 20.34 -9.13
C VAL A 270 -0.35 21.05 -9.91
N VAL A 271 -1.12 20.32 -10.72
CA VAL A 271 -2.26 20.88 -11.46
C VAL A 271 -3.33 21.40 -10.51
N ALA A 272 -3.72 20.62 -9.50
CA ALA A 272 -4.72 21.03 -8.52
C ALA A 272 -4.25 22.26 -7.72
N SER A 273 -2.97 22.30 -7.31
CA SER A 273 -2.39 23.46 -6.63
C SER A 273 -2.43 24.71 -7.52
N GLU A 274 -2.13 24.57 -8.81
CA GLU A 274 -2.17 25.68 -9.76
C GLU A 274 -3.59 26.20 -10.00
N VAL A 275 -4.58 25.30 -10.09
CA VAL A 275 -6.01 25.66 -10.19
C VAL A 275 -6.46 26.41 -8.94
N VAL A 276 -6.14 25.90 -7.75
CA VAL A 276 -6.53 26.53 -6.48
C VAL A 276 -5.80 27.86 -6.28
N ARG A 277 -4.52 27.94 -6.63
CA ARG A 277 -3.74 29.19 -6.60
C ARG A 277 -4.33 30.22 -7.57
N SER A 278 -4.73 29.80 -8.76
CA SER A 278 -5.32 30.69 -9.76
C SER A 278 -6.70 31.18 -9.33
N VAL A 279 -7.55 30.32 -8.75
CA VAL A 279 -8.91 30.71 -8.36
C VAL A 279 -8.94 31.67 -7.16
N PHE A 280 -8.00 31.54 -6.22
CA PHE A 280 -7.90 32.43 -5.05
C PHE A 280 -6.82 33.51 -5.18
N GLY A 281 -6.11 33.55 -6.31
CA GLY A 281 -5.06 34.51 -6.61
C GLY A 281 -5.59 35.82 -7.22
N PRO A 282 -4.67 36.68 -7.70
CA PRO A 282 -5.04 37.91 -8.39
C PRO A 282 -5.83 37.63 -9.68
N MET A 283 -7.03 38.18 -9.77
CA MET A 283 -7.91 38.06 -10.95
C MET A 283 -7.75 39.27 -11.88
N PRO A 284 -7.89 39.09 -13.21
CA PRO A 284 -7.80 40.20 -14.15
C PRO A 284 -8.94 41.19 -13.94
N LYS A 285 -8.62 42.49 -14.01
CA LYS A 285 -9.62 43.56 -13.98
C LYS A 285 -10.40 43.59 -15.30
N PRO A 286 -11.63 44.17 -15.32
CA PRO A 286 -12.36 44.41 -16.55
C PRO A 286 -11.49 45.09 -17.61
N GLY A 287 -11.52 44.58 -18.84
CA GLY A 287 -10.73 45.08 -19.97
C GLY A 287 -9.28 44.57 -20.05
N GLN A 288 -8.73 43.93 -19.02
CA GLN A 288 -7.40 43.30 -19.10
C GLN A 288 -7.47 41.95 -19.82
N ALA A 289 -6.42 41.55 -20.54
CA ALA A 289 -6.34 40.23 -21.18
C ALA A 289 -6.53 39.10 -20.15
N VAL A 290 -7.15 38.00 -20.58
CA VAL A 290 -7.31 36.79 -19.75
C VAL A 290 -5.92 36.18 -19.52
N PRO A 291 -5.46 36.05 -18.26
CA PRO A 291 -4.21 35.38 -17.97
C PRO A 291 -4.30 33.90 -18.34
N ILE A 292 -3.27 33.40 -19.00
CA ILE A 292 -3.06 31.98 -19.28
C ILE A 292 -1.90 31.52 -18.41
N VAL A 293 -2.06 30.37 -17.76
CA VAL A 293 -1.06 29.81 -16.85
C VAL A 293 -0.79 28.35 -17.22
N HIS A 294 0.46 28.03 -17.54
CA HIS A 294 0.92 26.67 -17.77
C HIS A 294 1.06 25.93 -16.44
N ALA A 295 0.29 24.85 -16.27
CA ALA A 295 0.47 23.86 -15.21
C ALA A 295 1.34 22.71 -15.75
N THR A 296 2.61 23.02 -16.05
CA THR A 296 3.56 22.10 -16.69
C THR A 296 4.84 21.97 -15.86
N MET A 297 5.62 20.91 -16.10
CA MET A 297 6.93 20.69 -15.43
C MET A 297 8.10 21.34 -16.17
N GLY A 298 7.94 21.59 -17.47
CA GLY A 298 8.95 22.08 -18.40
C GLY A 298 9.85 20.96 -18.93
N VAL A 299 10.46 21.19 -20.10
CA VAL A 299 11.35 20.21 -20.77
C VAL A 299 12.55 19.77 -19.90
N GLN A 300 13.00 20.65 -18.99
CA GLN A 300 14.10 20.37 -18.06
C GLN A 300 13.77 19.26 -17.06
N ARG A 301 12.49 19.08 -16.73
CA ARG A 301 11.97 18.06 -15.81
C ARG A 301 11.18 16.98 -16.55
N ALA A 302 11.33 16.90 -17.87
CA ALA A 302 10.71 15.89 -18.72
C ALA A 302 11.68 14.72 -18.99
N LEU A 303 11.20 13.49 -18.91
CA LEU A 303 11.98 12.29 -19.20
C LEU A 303 11.83 11.88 -20.68
N ARG A 304 12.88 11.28 -21.24
CA ARG A 304 12.81 10.67 -22.57
C ARG A 304 11.89 9.46 -22.56
N ILE A 305 11.16 9.25 -23.66
CA ILE A 305 10.19 8.15 -23.79
C ILE A 305 10.85 6.78 -23.60
N ASP A 306 12.02 6.56 -24.19
CA ASP A 306 12.74 5.29 -24.09
C ASP A 306 13.18 4.98 -22.65
N MET A 307 13.62 5.99 -21.90
CA MET A 307 14.01 5.86 -20.50
C MET A 307 12.79 5.57 -19.61
N ALA A 308 11.67 6.26 -19.85
CA ALA A 308 10.42 5.99 -19.13
C ALA A 308 9.93 4.55 -19.40
N ALA A 309 9.91 4.14 -20.67
CA ALA A 309 9.54 2.80 -21.09
C ALA A 309 10.45 1.72 -20.47
N ALA A 310 11.78 1.90 -20.55
CA ALA A 310 12.75 0.97 -19.99
C ALA A 310 12.62 0.85 -18.47
N SER A 311 12.47 1.98 -17.77
CA SER A 311 12.28 2.01 -16.31
C SER A 311 10.99 1.29 -15.91
N THR A 312 9.87 1.55 -16.60
CA THR A 312 8.60 0.86 -16.35
C THR A 312 8.69 -0.64 -16.63
N ILE A 313 9.28 -1.04 -17.76
CA ILE A 313 9.45 -2.45 -18.11
C ILE A 313 10.26 -3.17 -17.03
N GLU A 314 11.39 -2.59 -16.64
CA GLU A 314 12.26 -3.18 -15.61
C GLU A 314 11.55 -3.26 -14.25
N TRP A 315 10.81 -2.22 -13.87
CA TRP A 315 10.04 -2.19 -12.63
C TRP A 315 8.98 -3.31 -12.59
N PHE A 316 8.27 -3.54 -13.70
CA PHE A 316 7.25 -4.59 -13.79
C PHE A 316 7.84 -6.01 -13.88
N LYS A 317 9.03 -6.23 -14.48
CA LYS A 317 9.67 -7.58 -14.55
C LYS A 317 9.78 -8.26 -13.19
N HIS A 318 10.03 -7.48 -12.15
CA HIS A 318 10.25 -7.97 -10.79
C HIS A 318 8.95 -8.06 -9.97
N ARG A 319 7.79 -7.85 -10.59
CA ARG A 319 6.49 -7.77 -9.90
C ARG A 319 5.48 -8.79 -10.43
N PRO A 320 4.64 -9.35 -9.55
CA PRO A 320 3.65 -10.34 -9.96
C PRO A 320 2.64 -9.78 -10.96
N GLY A 321 2.14 -10.70 -11.80
CA GLY A 321 1.04 -10.49 -12.73
C GLY A 321 1.38 -9.73 -14.00
N VAL A 322 2.65 -9.80 -14.42
CA VAL A 322 3.06 -9.61 -15.81
C VAL A 322 2.67 -10.86 -16.61
N VAL A 323 1.83 -10.69 -17.63
CA VAL A 323 1.24 -11.82 -18.39
C VAL A 323 2.25 -12.44 -19.36
N LYS A 324 3.17 -11.63 -19.89
CA LYS A 324 4.28 -12.01 -20.78
C LYS A 324 5.48 -11.14 -20.45
N ALA A 325 6.70 -11.67 -20.59
CA ALA A 325 7.93 -10.92 -20.35
C ALA A 325 7.83 -9.53 -21.03
N PRO A 326 7.90 -8.43 -20.24
CA PRO A 326 7.70 -7.11 -20.77
C PRO A 326 8.93 -6.77 -21.61
N ASP A 327 8.72 -6.65 -22.91
CA ASP A 327 9.72 -6.38 -23.93
C ASP A 327 9.01 -5.60 -25.03
N MET A 328 9.14 -4.28 -24.95
CA MET A 328 8.54 -3.33 -25.86
C MET A 328 9.63 -2.70 -26.70
N PHE A 329 9.42 -2.73 -28.01
CA PHE A 329 10.22 -1.92 -28.94
C PHE A 329 9.64 -0.50 -28.99
N VAL A 330 10.50 0.52 -28.88
CA VAL A 330 10.11 1.93 -29.07
C VAL A 330 10.83 2.44 -30.31
N GLY A 331 10.06 2.91 -31.29
CA GLY A 331 10.63 3.40 -32.55
C GLY A 331 9.66 4.24 -33.35
N ARG A 332 10.21 5.08 -34.24
CA ARG A 332 9.43 5.85 -35.21
C ARG A 332 8.79 4.90 -36.21
N LYS A 333 7.64 5.28 -36.79
CA LYS A 333 6.97 4.51 -37.85
C LYS A 333 7.79 4.47 -39.14
N ASP A 334 8.75 3.56 -39.19
CA ASP A 334 9.60 3.23 -40.33
C ASP A 334 9.57 1.71 -40.60
N HIS A 335 10.30 1.26 -41.63
CA HIS A 335 10.38 -0.17 -41.97
C HIS A 335 10.87 -1.06 -40.81
N GLY A 336 11.62 -0.51 -39.85
CA GLY A 336 12.07 -1.23 -38.65
C GLY A 336 10.96 -1.41 -37.62
N PHE A 337 10.15 -0.37 -37.39
CA PHE A 337 8.97 -0.46 -36.53
C PHE A 337 7.91 -1.40 -37.10
N ASP A 338 7.59 -1.30 -38.38
CA ASP A 338 6.56 -2.15 -39.00
C ASP A 338 6.95 -3.63 -38.93
N ALA A 339 8.23 -3.96 -39.17
CA ALA A 339 8.74 -5.31 -38.99
C ALA A 339 8.66 -5.78 -37.52
N ALA A 340 8.99 -4.91 -36.56
CA ALA A 340 8.93 -5.22 -35.15
C ALA A 340 7.48 -5.43 -34.66
N ASP A 341 6.53 -4.58 -35.06
CA ASP A 341 5.11 -4.69 -34.69
C ASP A 341 4.47 -5.93 -35.32
N LEU A 342 4.77 -6.22 -36.59
CA LEU A 342 4.33 -7.43 -37.27
C LEU A 342 4.76 -8.70 -36.50
N MET A 343 6.05 -8.80 -36.17
CA MET A 343 6.63 -9.98 -35.53
C MET A 343 6.23 -10.11 -34.06
N ARG A 344 6.17 -9.00 -33.32
CA ARG A 344 5.99 -9.00 -31.86
C ARG A 344 4.53 -8.89 -31.42
N ARG A 345 3.63 -8.34 -32.24
CA ARG A 345 2.20 -8.15 -31.94
C ARG A 345 1.29 -8.78 -32.98
N GLU A 346 1.31 -8.30 -34.22
CA GLU A 346 0.25 -8.56 -35.20
C GLU A 346 0.12 -10.06 -35.52
N LEU A 347 1.21 -10.71 -35.93
CA LEU A 347 1.20 -12.13 -36.28
C LEU A 347 0.78 -13.01 -35.08
N PRO A 348 1.37 -12.87 -33.87
CA PRO A 348 0.90 -13.61 -32.69
C PRO A 348 -0.58 -13.38 -32.35
N VAL A 349 -1.07 -12.15 -32.43
CA VAL A 349 -2.46 -11.80 -32.11
C VAL A 349 -3.41 -12.43 -33.12
N GLN A 350 -3.11 -12.38 -34.42
CA GLN A 350 -3.96 -12.98 -35.46
C GLN A 350 -4.03 -14.51 -35.33
N LEU A 351 -2.88 -15.16 -35.06
CA LEU A 351 -2.84 -16.60 -34.80
C LEU A 351 -3.68 -16.97 -33.56
N GLN A 352 -3.60 -16.18 -32.50
CA GLN A 352 -4.37 -16.40 -31.29
C GLN A 352 -5.88 -16.15 -31.51
N LYS A 353 -6.26 -15.13 -32.28
CA LYS A 353 -7.66 -14.89 -32.68
C LYS A 353 -8.21 -16.10 -33.45
N ALA A 354 -7.47 -16.59 -34.45
CA ALA A 354 -7.86 -17.76 -35.24
C ALA A 354 -8.02 -19.02 -34.37
N ALA A 355 -7.07 -19.30 -33.48
CA ALA A 355 -7.15 -20.43 -32.56
C ALA A 355 -8.36 -20.33 -31.61
N LEU A 356 -8.57 -19.17 -30.98
CA LEU A 356 -9.71 -18.97 -30.07
C LEU A 356 -11.06 -19.09 -30.78
N ALA A 357 -11.15 -18.64 -32.04
CA ALA A 357 -12.33 -18.84 -32.87
C ALA A 357 -12.57 -20.33 -33.18
N LEU A 358 -11.51 -21.06 -33.57
CA LEU A 358 -11.56 -22.49 -33.87
C LEU A 358 -12.02 -23.33 -32.66
N PHE A 359 -11.55 -23.01 -31.46
CA PHE A 359 -11.91 -23.69 -30.21
C PHE A 359 -13.20 -23.15 -29.55
N GLY A 360 -13.97 -22.28 -30.23
CA GLY A 360 -15.24 -21.77 -29.72
C GLY A 360 -15.13 -20.85 -28.49
N GLN A 361 -13.95 -20.31 -28.18
CA GLN A 361 -13.70 -19.47 -26.99
C GLN A 361 -14.09 -18.00 -27.22
N THR A 362 -15.36 -17.76 -27.52
CA THR A 362 -15.90 -16.44 -27.91
C THR A 362 -15.62 -15.31 -26.91
N LYS A 363 -15.66 -15.57 -25.58
CA LYS A 363 -15.34 -14.56 -24.56
C LYS A 363 -13.88 -14.13 -24.58
N ALA A 364 -12.95 -15.07 -24.71
CA ALA A 364 -11.51 -14.80 -24.77
C ALA A 364 -11.17 -14.08 -26.08
N HIS A 365 -11.77 -14.49 -27.20
CA HIS A 365 -11.62 -13.82 -28.49
C HIS A 365 -12.01 -12.34 -28.42
N ARG A 366 -13.20 -12.02 -27.89
CA ARG A 366 -13.65 -10.62 -27.73
C ARG A 366 -12.73 -9.80 -26.83
N ARG A 367 -12.15 -10.40 -25.78
CA ARG A 367 -11.18 -9.72 -24.91
C ARG A 367 -9.89 -9.40 -25.66
N LEU A 368 -9.40 -10.33 -26.47
CA LEU A 368 -8.20 -10.13 -27.29
C LEU A 368 -8.38 -9.03 -28.34
N VAL A 369 -9.52 -9.02 -29.05
CA VAL A 369 -9.85 -7.96 -30.02
C VAL A 369 -9.84 -6.58 -29.37
N ARG A 370 -10.52 -6.42 -28.23
CA ARG A 370 -10.54 -5.13 -27.50
C ARG A 370 -9.18 -4.69 -26.98
N ALA A 371 -8.32 -5.64 -26.59
CA ALA A 371 -6.97 -5.32 -26.15
C ALA A 371 -6.13 -4.82 -27.33
N ASP A 372 -6.28 -5.45 -28.50
CA ASP A 372 -5.59 -5.08 -29.73
C ASP A 372 -6.00 -3.71 -30.25
N GLU A 373 -7.31 -3.41 -30.27
CA GLU A 373 -7.88 -2.09 -30.62
C GLU A 373 -7.31 -0.99 -29.71
N LYS A 374 -7.17 -1.25 -28.41
CA LYS A 374 -6.54 -0.30 -27.47
C LYS A 374 -5.08 -0.04 -27.79
N VAL A 375 -4.30 -1.08 -28.14
CA VAL A 375 -2.89 -0.91 -28.50
C VAL A 375 -2.77 -0.06 -29.78
N GLN A 376 -3.64 -0.30 -30.76
CA GLN A 376 -3.69 0.51 -31.99
C GLN A 376 -4.03 1.97 -31.68
N TYR A 377 -5.07 2.21 -30.87
CA TYR A 377 -5.43 3.57 -30.43
C TYR A 377 -4.25 4.30 -29.77
N LEU A 378 -3.47 3.61 -28.92
CA LEU A 378 -2.29 4.21 -28.27
C LEU A 378 -1.19 4.55 -29.28
N ASN A 379 -0.97 3.70 -30.29
CA ASN A 379 0.05 3.92 -31.31
C ASN A 379 -0.32 5.00 -32.34
N GLU A 380 -1.61 5.20 -32.60
CA GLU A 380 -2.09 6.17 -33.58
C GLU A 380 -2.45 7.52 -32.92
N GLY A 381 -3.27 7.50 -31.87
CA GLY A 381 -3.78 8.70 -31.21
C GLY A 381 -2.72 9.52 -30.48
N PHE A 382 -1.63 8.88 -30.01
CA PHE A 382 -0.54 9.57 -29.31
C PHE A 382 0.67 9.89 -30.19
N ALA A 383 0.72 9.40 -31.43
CA ALA A 383 1.89 9.54 -32.30
C ALA A 383 2.37 10.98 -32.41
N TYR A 384 1.44 11.94 -32.55
CA TYR A 384 1.79 13.36 -32.61
C TYR A 384 2.55 13.82 -31.36
N PHE A 385 2.11 13.45 -30.16
CA PHE A 385 2.75 13.86 -28.91
C PHE A 385 4.05 13.09 -28.64
N THR A 386 4.19 11.87 -29.15
CA THR A 386 5.37 11.03 -28.95
C THR A 386 6.48 11.25 -29.98
N HIS A 387 6.25 12.10 -30.98
CA HIS A 387 7.23 12.47 -32.01
C HIS A 387 7.73 13.91 -31.88
N HIS A 388 7.19 14.68 -30.93
CA HIS A 388 7.51 16.09 -30.77
C HIS A 388 7.74 16.44 -29.30
N THR A 389 8.87 17.09 -28.99
CA THR A 389 9.11 17.66 -27.65
C THR A 389 8.50 19.06 -27.59
N PHE A 390 7.61 19.29 -26.63
CA PHE A 390 6.95 20.58 -26.41
C PHE A 390 7.68 21.34 -25.30
N ASP A 391 8.25 22.50 -25.64
CA ASP A 391 8.99 23.34 -24.70
C ASP A 391 8.06 24.38 -24.06
N PHE A 392 7.23 23.94 -23.10
CA PHE A 392 6.30 24.83 -22.40
C PHE A 392 7.04 25.78 -21.45
N VAL A 393 6.94 27.08 -21.73
CA VAL A 393 7.52 28.12 -20.88
C VAL A 393 6.47 28.66 -19.92
N ARG A 394 6.84 28.80 -18.66
CA ARG A 394 5.99 29.38 -17.60
C ARG A 394 6.44 30.81 -17.33
N SER A 395 5.49 31.74 -17.18
CA SER A 395 5.81 33.08 -16.70
C SER A 395 6.20 33.10 -15.22
N ALA A 396 5.67 32.16 -14.43
CA ALA A 396 5.97 32.00 -13.02
C ALA A 396 6.77 30.70 -12.75
N PRO A 397 7.90 30.76 -12.02
CA PRO A 397 8.67 29.58 -11.64
C PRO A 397 7.81 28.59 -10.86
N LEU A 398 7.95 27.29 -11.19
CA LEU A 398 7.36 26.21 -10.41
C LEU A 398 8.41 25.57 -9.51
N GLU A 399 8.24 25.70 -8.20
CA GLU A 399 9.03 24.98 -7.22
C GLU A 399 8.36 23.65 -6.87
N VAL A 400 9.02 22.54 -7.24
CA VAL A 400 8.63 21.20 -6.82
C VAL A 400 9.86 20.56 -6.15
N PRO A 401 10.09 20.81 -4.84
CA PRO A 401 11.32 20.37 -4.19
C PRO A 401 11.50 18.85 -4.28
N GLY A 402 12.71 18.40 -4.59
CA GLY A 402 13.02 16.97 -4.69
C GLY A 402 12.34 16.24 -5.85
N PHE A 403 11.80 16.94 -6.84
CA PHE A 403 11.27 16.29 -8.04
C PHE A 403 12.42 15.85 -8.95
N ASP A 404 12.56 14.54 -9.12
CA ASP A 404 13.42 13.92 -10.12
C ASP A 404 12.54 13.16 -11.14
N PRO A 405 12.70 13.39 -12.46
CA PRO A 405 11.84 12.79 -13.46
C PRO A 405 11.98 11.27 -13.57
N PHE A 406 13.15 10.70 -13.22
CA PHE A 406 13.36 9.26 -13.24
C PHE A 406 12.68 8.59 -12.04
N GLU A 407 12.84 9.15 -10.85
CA GLU A 407 12.11 8.72 -9.65
C GLU A 407 10.60 8.92 -9.77
N TYR A 408 10.16 9.97 -10.47
CA TYR A 408 8.74 10.19 -10.69
C TYR A 408 8.10 9.09 -11.54
N VAL A 409 8.82 8.51 -12.52
CA VAL A 409 8.31 7.32 -13.25
C VAL A 409 8.08 6.14 -12.31
N ARG A 410 8.94 5.95 -11.30
CA ARG A 410 8.75 4.94 -10.25
C ARG A 410 7.46 5.20 -9.46
N VAL A 411 7.21 6.45 -9.06
CA VAL A 411 5.96 6.87 -8.39
C VAL A 411 4.72 6.60 -9.25
N VAL A 412 4.80 6.87 -10.56
CA VAL A 412 3.72 6.55 -11.50
C VAL A 412 3.50 5.03 -11.60
N ASN A 413 4.57 4.23 -11.69
CA ASN A 413 4.48 2.77 -11.72
C ASN A 413 3.81 2.19 -10.47
N GLU A 414 4.21 2.66 -9.28
CA GLU A 414 3.57 2.32 -8.00
C GLU A 414 2.08 2.65 -8.04
N GLY A 415 1.72 3.83 -8.53
CA GLY A 415 0.34 4.29 -8.63
C GLY A 415 -0.50 3.42 -9.57
N MET A 416 0.02 3.09 -10.74
CA MET A 416 -0.63 2.19 -11.69
C MET A 416 -0.82 0.79 -11.09
N TYR A 417 0.19 0.27 -10.40
CA TYR A 417 0.11 -1.07 -9.81
C TYR A 417 -0.88 -1.12 -8.64
N ARG A 418 -0.85 -0.12 -7.76
CA ARG A 418 -1.76 -0.05 -6.61
C ARG A 418 -3.19 0.22 -7.02
N TYR A 419 -3.42 1.27 -7.78
CA TYR A 419 -4.77 1.79 -7.99
C TYR A 419 -5.44 1.28 -9.26
N LEU A 420 -4.68 1.09 -10.35
CA LEU A 420 -5.24 0.62 -11.62
C LEU A 420 -5.28 -0.92 -11.72
N LEU A 421 -4.31 -1.61 -11.10
CA LEU A 421 -4.31 -3.08 -11.01
C LEU A 421 -4.88 -3.62 -9.69
N SER A 422 -5.18 -2.73 -8.73
CA SER A 422 -5.66 -3.12 -7.40
C SER A 422 -4.70 -4.10 -6.70
N ARG A 423 -3.39 -3.94 -6.92
CA ARG A 423 -2.35 -4.82 -6.32
C ARG A 423 -1.61 -4.07 -5.23
N ASP A 424 -1.64 -4.62 -4.02
CA ASP A 424 -0.93 -4.05 -2.89
C ASP A 424 0.46 -4.68 -2.73
N GLU A 425 1.51 -3.90 -3.02
CA GLU A 425 2.90 -4.35 -2.84
C GLU A 425 3.25 -4.65 -1.37
N SER A 426 2.48 -4.09 -0.45
CA SER A 426 2.65 -4.39 0.96
C SER A 426 1.97 -5.70 1.38
N GLN A 427 1.37 -6.45 0.45
CA GLN A 427 0.74 -7.76 0.63
C GLN A 427 1.00 -8.68 -0.58
N VAL A 428 2.25 -8.74 -1.07
CA VAL A 428 2.59 -9.59 -2.22
C VAL A 428 2.52 -11.06 -1.83
N SER A 429 1.62 -11.82 -2.44
CA SER A 429 1.58 -13.27 -2.29
C SER A 429 2.87 -13.88 -2.85
N PHE A 430 3.54 -14.73 -2.08
CA PHE A 430 4.72 -15.50 -2.50
C PHE A 430 4.59 -17.00 -2.26
N ALA A 431 3.55 -17.42 -1.53
CA ALA A 431 3.13 -18.83 -1.42
C ALA A 431 1.61 -18.92 -1.17
N GLY A 432 1.09 -20.15 -1.08
CA GLY A 432 -0.34 -20.39 -0.91
C GLY A 432 -1.11 -20.46 -2.24
N PRO A 433 -2.45 -20.60 -2.20
CA PRO A 433 -3.28 -20.76 -3.39
C PRO A 433 -3.44 -19.47 -4.20
N LYS A 434 -3.32 -18.30 -3.57
CA LYS A 434 -3.42 -16.98 -4.23
C LYS A 434 -2.10 -16.51 -4.87
N HIS A 435 -0.99 -17.21 -4.62
CA HIS A 435 0.28 -16.93 -5.28
C HIS A 435 0.21 -17.26 -6.78
N ASP A 436 -0.10 -16.22 -7.57
CA ASP A 436 -0.15 -16.23 -9.03
C ASP A 436 1.20 -15.81 -9.60
N ASP A 437 2.08 -16.80 -9.82
CA ASP A 437 3.32 -16.61 -10.58
C ASP A 437 3.10 -16.76 -12.10
N ALA A 438 1.84 -16.83 -12.56
CA ALA A 438 1.41 -17.14 -13.93
C ALA A 438 1.98 -18.46 -14.50
N ARG A 439 2.62 -19.29 -13.66
CA ARG A 439 3.50 -20.38 -14.09
C ARG A 439 3.07 -21.72 -13.49
N GLY A 440 2.95 -22.72 -14.35
CA GLY A 440 2.74 -24.10 -13.90
C GLY A 440 3.92 -24.61 -13.06
N ASP A 441 3.67 -25.59 -12.19
CA ASP A 441 4.66 -26.10 -11.24
C ASP A 441 5.98 -26.55 -11.89
N ARG A 442 5.92 -27.13 -13.11
CA ARG A 442 7.11 -27.57 -13.86
C ARG A 442 7.98 -26.40 -14.31
N ALA A 443 7.36 -25.35 -14.84
CA ALA A 443 8.07 -24.13 -15.26
C ALA A 443 8.71 -23.44 -14.05
N TRP A 444 8.00 -23.38 -12.91
CA TRP A 444 8.54 -22.85 -11.67
C TRP A 444 9.82 -23.59 -11.23
N VAL A 445 9.88 -24.93 -11.28
CA VAL A 445 11.11 -25.67 -10.88
C VAL A 445 12.29 -25.40 -11.83
N GLN A 446 12.02 -25.28 -13.13
CA GLN A 446 13.06 -25.12 -14.16
C GLN A 446 13.72 -23.74 -14.12
N GLU A 447 12.95 -22.67 -13.93
CA GLU A 447 13.43 -21.28 -13.96
C GLU A 447 14.16 -20.83 -12.68
N ARG A 448 13.98 -21.55 -11.56
CA ARG A 448 14.67 -21.23 -10.31
C ARG A 448 16.14 -21.61 -10.44
N GLY A 449 16.96 -20.66 -10.89
CA GLY A 449 18.42 -20.80 -11.03
C GLY A 449 19.21 -20.74 -9.72
N VAL A 450 18.54 -20.41 -8.61
CA VAL A 450 19.16 -20.23 -7.29
C VAL A 450 19.06 -21.54 -6.48
N GLY A 451 20.17 -21.97 -5.86
CA GLY A 451 20.23 -23.13 -4.96
C GLY A 451 20.52 -24.47 -5.63
N ASN A 452 20.85 -25.49 -4.81
CA ASN A 452 21.11 -26.86 -5.26
C ASN A 452 19.79 -27.63 -5.52
N THR A 453 19.89 -28.85 -6.03
CA THR A 453 18.72 -29.73 -6.28
C THR A 453 17.86 -29.91 -5.03
N THR A 454 18.48 -30.01 -3.85
CA THR A 454 17.79 -30.13 -2.55
C THR A 454 16.91 -28.92 -2.27
N HIS A 455 17.41 -27.69 -2.47
CA HIS A 455 16.62 -26.47 -2.31
C HIS A 455 15.40 -26.44 -3.25
N LYS A 456 15.55 -26.89 -4.50
CA LYS A 456 14.44 -26.93 -5.46
C LYS A 456 13.36 -27.94 -5.05
N VAL A 457 13.78 -29.14 -4.63
CA VAL A 457 12.85 -30.18 -4.16
C VAL A 457 12.13 -29.72 -2.89
N PHE A 458 12.87 -29.14 -1.95
CA PHE A 458 12.30 -28.65 -0.70
C PHE A 458 11.39 -27.44 -0.92
N GLY A 459 11.78 -26.49 -1.77
CA GLY A 459 10.95 -25.38 -2.19
C GLY A 459 9.66 -25.84 -2.87
N TYR A 460 9.72 -26.86 -3.73
CA TYR A 460 8.53 -27.46 -4.33
C TYR A 460 7.60 -28.08 -3.27
N ALA A 461 8.16 -28.81 -2.30
CA ALA A 461 7.39 -29.37 -1.19
C ALA A 461 6.70 -28.27 -0.38
N LEU A 462 7.42 -27.22 0.03
CA LEU A 462 6.87 -26.07 0.74
C LEU A 462 5.76 -25.38 -0.06
N ARG A 463 5.96 -25.18 -1.37
CA ARG A 463 4.96 -24.60 -2.27
C ARG A 463 3.66 -25.42 -2.26
N LYS A 464 3.75 -26.75 -2.25
CA LYS A 464 2.58 -27.63 -2.13
C LYS A 464 1.95 -27.59 -0.75
N THR A 465 2.77 -27.60 0.31
CA THR A 465 2.33 -27.50 1.70
C THR A 465 1.52 -26.23 1.92
N PHE A 466 2.06 -25.06 1.58
CA PHE A 466 1.37 -23.78 1.79
C PHE A 466 0.08 -23.66 0.99
N ARG A 467 0.01 -24.20 -0.24
CA ARG A 467 -1.24 -24.25 -1.02
C ARG A 467 -2.36 -25.04 -0.34
N HIS A 468 -2.04 -26.04 0.47
CA HIS A 468 -3.04 -26.87 1.14
C HIS A 468 -3.45 -26.31 2.51
N CYS A 469 -2.54 -25.64 3.22
CA CYS A 469 -2.79 -25.24 4.61
C CYS A 469 -2.97 -23.74 4.84
N THR A 470 -2.74 -22.87 3.84
CA THR A 470 -2.91 -21.41 3.98
C THR A 470 -3.96 -20.90 2.99
N SER A 471 -4.64 -19.80 3.33
CA SER A 471 -5.43 -19.04 2.36
C SER A 471 -4.53 -18.13 1.51
N ASP A 472 -3.47 -17.60 2.11
CA ASP A 472 -2.43 -16.84 1.43
C ASP A 472 -1.17 -16.73 2.29
N VAL A 473 -0.01 -16.60 1.64
CA VAL A 473 1.27 -16.28 2.30
C VAL A 473 1.85 -15.07 1.60
N THR A 474 1.88 -13.94 2.31
CA THR A 474 2.19 -12.62 1.76
C THR A 474 3.38 -11.99 2.44
N PHE A 475 4.02 -11.02 1.79
CA PHE A 475 5.01 -10.17 2.42
C PHE A 475 4.88 -8.70 2.02
N ASP A 476 5.35 -7.80 2.88
CA ASP A 476 5.46 -6.37 2.61
C ASP A 476 6.76 -6.10 1.82
N ARG A 477 6.71 -6.21 0.50
CA ARG A 477 7.87 -5.98 -0.38
C ARG A 477 8.54 -4.62 -0.15
N PRO A 478 7.82 -3.49 -0.10
CA PRO A 478 8.41 -2.19 0.16
C PRO A 478 9.20 -2.15 1.48
N SER A 479 8.76 -2.86 2.52
CA SER A 479 9.51 -2.92 3.78
C SER A 479 10.88 -3.59 3.63
N PHE A 480 10.96 -4.68 2.86
CA PHE A 480 12.23 -5.36 2.56
C PHE A 480 13.13 -4.54 1.64
N GLU A 481 12.57 -3.96 0.58
CA GLU A 481 13.32 -3.12 -0.38
C GLU A 481 13.89 -1.86 0.30
N ARG A 482 13.10 -1.17 1.15
CA ARG A 482 13.59 -0.04 1.95
C ARG A 482 14.67 -0.43 2.94
N ALA A 483 14.56 -1.61 3.56
CA ALA A 483 15.58 -2.08 4.48
C ALA A 483 16.89 -2.37 3.73
N MET A 484 16.81 -3.09 2.60
CA MET A 484 17.98 -3.44 1.80
C MET A 484 18.64 -2.24 1.11
N ALA A 485 17.87 -1.22 0.72
CA ALA A 485 18.42 0.03 0.16
C ALA A 485 19.33 0.80 1.14
N GLN A 486 19.17 0.57 2.45
CA GLN A 486 20.00 1.16 3.50
C GLN A 486 21.22 0.29 3.86
N VAL A 487 21.33 -0.93 3.30
CA VAL A 487 22.46 -1.84 3.57
C VAL A 487 23.63 -1.47 2.66
N PRO A 488 24.81 -1.12 3.21
CA PRO A 488 25.98 -0.82 2.39
C PRO A 488 26.40 -2.05 1.56
N PRO A 489 26.80 -1.87 0.28
CA PRO A 489 27.25 -2.97 -0.57
C PRO A 489 28.37 -3.80 0.09
N GLY A 490 28.26 -5.13 0.01
CA GLY A 490 29.25 -6.06 0.58
C GLY A 490 29.11 -6.31 2.09
N THR A 491 28.15 -5.68 2.78
CA THR A 491 27.87 -5.96 4.19
C THR A 491 27.12 -7.29 4.34
N LEU A 492 27.45 -8.06 5.37
CA LEU A 492 26.80 -9.34 5.62
C LEU A 492 25.45 -9.16 6.32
N VAL A 493 24.43 -9.77 5.72
CA VAL A 493 23.05 -9.68 6.20
C VAL A 493 22.72 -10.86 7.12
N VAL A 494 22.17 -10.55 8.29
CA VAL A 494 21.71 -11.51 9.29
C VAL A 494 20.22 -11.33 9.50
N LEU A 495 19.42 -12.35 9.19
CA LEU A 495 17.97 -12.33 9.38
C LEU A 495 17.62 -12.68 10.83
N ALA A 496 16.79 -11.86 11.46
CA ALA A 496 16.31 -12.06 12.81
C ALA A 496 14.77 -12.10 12.84
N PRO A 497 14.14 -13.24 12.49
CA PRO A 497 12.70 -13.34 12.51
C PRO A 497 12.10 -13.47 13.92
N THR A 498 10.81 -13.14 14.07
CA THR A 498 10.00 -13.54 15.23
C THR A 498 9.92 -15.06 15.35
N HIS A 499 9.79 -15.59 16.58
CA HIS A 499 9.76 -17.03 16.81
C HIS A 499 8.41 -17.47 17.41
N ARG A 500 7.47 -17.84 16.55
CA ARG A 500 6.10 -18.26 16.85
C ARG A 500 5.81 -19.70 16.43
N SER A 501 6.45 -20.19 15.36
CA SER A 501 6.21 -21.51 14.77
C SER A 501 7.50 -22.16 14.26
N TYR A 502 7.52 -23.49 14.10
CA TYR A 502 8.58 -24.12 13.29
C TYR A 502 8.48 -23.72 11.81
N PHE A 503 7.43 -23.04 11.39
CA PHE A 503 7.33 -22.51 10.03
C PHE A 503 8.18 -21.25 9.81
N ASP A 504 8.59 -20.55 10.86
CA ASP A 504 9.25 -19.23 10.73
C ASP A 504 10.53 -19.29 9.89
N PHE A 505 11.39 -20.28 10.15
CA PHE A 505 12.63 -20.47 9.39
C PHE A 505 12.38 -21.00 7.97
N LEU A 506 11.28 -21.73 7.76
CA LEU A 506 10.89 -22.23 6.45
C LEU A 506 10.37 -21.09 5.58
N LEU A 507 9.49 -20.25 6.11
CA LEU A 507 8.89 -19.11 5.41
C LEU A 507 9.93 -18.06 5.05
N THR A 508 10.80 -17.71 6.00
CA THR A 508 11.84 -16.70 5.77
C THR A 508 12.85 -17.18 4.72
N SER A 509 13.29 -18.43 4.81
CA SER A 509 14.15 -19.04 3.79
C SER A 509 13.44 -19.14 2.43
N TYR A 510 12.18 -19.59 2.42
CA TYR A 510 11.41 -19.71 1.19
C TYR A 510 11.15 -18.35 0.52
N LEU A 511 10.98 -17.28 1.29
CA LEU A 511 10.91 -15.91 0.77
C LEU A 511 12.20 -15.54 0.03
N CYS A 512 13.37 -15.75 0.64
CA CYS A 512 14.67 -15.47 0.02
C CYS A 512 14.90 -16.31 -1.24
N PHE A 513 14.45 -17.57 -1.24
CA PHE A 513 14.50 -18.46 -2.41
C PHE A 513 13.58 -17.98 -3.55
N GLN A 514 12.36 -17.55 -3.21
CA GLN A 514 11.32 -17.15 -4.15
C GLN A 514 11.58 -15.74 -4.72
N HIS A 515 12.25 -14.88 -3.97
CA HIS A 515 12.48 -13.48 -4.30
C HIS A 515 13.97 -13.09 -4.19
N PRO A 516 14.86 -13.68 -5.03
CA PRO A 516 16.29 -13.34 -5.03
C PRO A 516 16.57 -11.88 -5.40
N GLU A 517 15.64 -11.21 -6.10
CA GLU A 517 15.72 -9.79 -6.44
C GLU A 517 15.73 -8.87 -5.20
N LEU A 518 15.31 -9.35 -4.03
CA LEU A 518 15.44 -8.61 -2.77
C LEU A 518 16.90 -8.42 -2.35
N GLY A 519 17.86 -9.10 -2.99
CA GLY A 519 19.28 -9.01 -2.64
C GLY A 519 19.65 -9.74 -1.36
N ILE A 520 18.74 -10.59 -0.83
CA ILE A 520 18.95 -11.37 0.40
C ILE A 520 19.25 -12.81 0.01
N SER A 521 20.47 -13.28 0.31
CA SER A 521 20.84 -14.67 0.04
C SER A 521 20.14 -15.65 0.99
N MET A 522 19.98 -16.90 0.55
CA MET A 522 19.44 -17.98 1.38
C MET A 522 20.24 -18.11 2.70
N PRO A 523 19.58 -18.09 3.86
CA PRO A 523 20.28 -18.04 5.13
C PRO A 523 20.73 -19.42 5.62
N HIS A 524 21.88 -19.45 6.28
CA HIS A 524 22.30 -20.57 7.12
C HIS A 524 21.58 -20.51 8.46
N ILE A 525 21.00 -21.64 8.87
CA ILE A 525 20.06 -21.69 9.99
C ILE A 525 20.73 -22.28 11.22
N ALA A 526 20.78 -21.52 12.31
CA ALA A 526 21.15 -22.03 13.62
C ALA A 526 20.02 -22.90 14.19
N ALA A 527 20.18 -24.22 14.19
CA ALA A 527 19.20 -25.18 14.70
C ALA A 527 19.66 -25.81 16.03
N ALA A 528 18.71 -26.24 16.87
CA ALA A 528 19.06 -27.01 18.07
C ALA A 528 19.55 -28.42 17.68
N GLU A 529 20.53 -28.95 18.42
CA GLU A 529 21.11 -30.27 18.17
C GLU A 529 20.08 -31.41 18.07
N GLU A 530 18.97 -31.30 18.81
CA GLU A 530 17.85 -32.25 18.77
C GLU A 530 17.32 -32.52 17.35
N PHE A 531 17.32 -31.51 16.47
CA PHE A 531 16.87 -31.65 15.08
C PHE A 531 17.83 -32.48 14.22
N GLY A 532 19.14 -32.37 14.49
CA GLY A 532 20.17 -33.12 13.77
C GLY A 532 20.14 -34.61 14.06
N ARG A 533 19.55 -35.02 15.18
CA ARG A 533 19.43 -36.42 15.62
C ARG A 533 18.21 -37.14 15.04
N ILE A 534 17.33 -36.44 14.32
CA ILE A 534 16.14 -37.05 13.71
C ILE A 534 16.55 -37.80 12.44
N PRO A 535 16.29 -39.13 12.33
CA PRO A 535 16.63 -39.89 11.13
C PRO A 535 15.97 -39.28 9.88
N VAL A 536 16.69 -39.26 8.76
CA VAL A 536 16.28 -38.67 7.47
C VAL A 536 16.15 -37.13 7.49
N VAL A 537 15.52 -36.55 8.51
CA VAL A 537 15.31 -35.10 8.62
C VAL A 537 16.61 -34.35 8.89
N GLY A 538 17.47 -34.85 9.79
CA GLY A 538 18.75 -34.22 10.12
C GLY A 538 19.68 -34.00 8.91
N PRO A 539 19.94 -35.03 8.08
CA PRO A 539 20.71 -34.88 6.84
C PRO A 539 20.10 -33.86 5.86
N ILE A 540 18.78 -33.87 5.64
CA ILE A 540 18.10 -32.93 4.74
C ILE A 540 18.26 -31.48 5.23
N LEU A 541 18.14 -31.24 6.54
CA LEU A 541 18.32 -29.91 7.12
C LEU A 541 19.77 -29.44 6.96
N LYS A 542 20.76 -30.33 7.13
CA LYS A 542 22.18 -30.01 6.92
C LYS A 542 22.48 -29.63 5.47
N ASP A 543 21.94 -30.39 4.51
CA ASP A 543 22.05 -30.09 3.07
C ASP A 543 21.29 -28.82 2.66
N SER A 544 20.36 -28.37 3.51
CA SER A 544 19.62 -27.11 3.40
C SER A 544 20.22 -25.99 4.28
N GLN A 545 21.54 -26.07 4.57
CA GLN A 545 22.32 -25.04 5.26
C GLN A 545 22.03 -24.86 6.76
N ALA A 546 21.41 -25.84 7.43
CA ALA A 546 21.30 -25.83 8.89
C ALA A 546 22.61 -26.27 9.56
N PHE A 547 23.04 -25.53 10.59
CA PHE A 547 24.11 -25.93 11.50
C PHE A 547 23.56 -26.06 12.92
N PHE A 548 24.05 -27.07 13.66
CA PHE A 548 23.46 -27.48 14.92
C PHE A 548 24.26 -26.96 16.11
N ILE A 549 23.57 -26.29 17.06
CA ILE A 549 24.18 -25.70 18.25
C ILE A 549 23.72 -26.44 19.51
N LYS A 550 24.65 -26.73 20.42
CA LYS A 550 24.37 -27.23 21.77
C LYS A 550 23.81 -26.11 22.67
N ARG A 551 22.87 -26.43 23.55
CA ARG A 551 22.39 -25.47 24.57
C ARG A 551 23.52 -25.19 25.58
N GLY A 552 24.20 -24.06 25.43
CA GLY A 552 25.13 -23.54 26.43
C GLY A 552 24.39 -22.81 27.55
N VAL A 553 24.44 -23.32 28.77
CA VAL A 553 24.00 -22.58 29.96
C VAL A 553 25.11 -21.59 30.32
N GLY A 554 24.96 -20.33 29.93
CA GLY A 554 25.79 -19.22 30.43
C GLY A 554 27.28 -19.21 30.05
N ARG A 555 27.74 -20.05 29.12
CA ARG A 555 29.13 -20.07 28.62
C ARG A 555 29.18 -19.95 27.10
N GLU A 556 30.22 -19.27 26.60
CA GLU A 556 30.53 -19.18 25.16
C GLU A 556 30.81 -20.59 24.63
N VAL A 557 30.18 -20.95 23.51
CA VAL A 557 30.35 -22.26 22.86
C VAL A 557 31.43 -22.09 21.78
N PRO A 558 32.67 -22.60 21.97
CA PRO A 558 33.77 -22.34 21.03
C PRO A 558 33.48 -22.82 19.60
N GLU A 559 32.76 -23.94 19.47
CA GLU A 559 32.30 -24.51 18.20
C GLU A 559 31.45 -23.50 17.38
N LEU A 560 30.69 -22.61 18.03
CA LEU A 560 29.89 -21.59 17.37
C LEU A 560 30.77 -20.48 16.77
N GLY A 561 31.85 -20.10 17.45
CA GLY A 561 32.76 -19.06 16.97
C GLY A 561 33.50 -19.46 15.70
N GLU A 562 33.93 -20.72 15.60
CA GLU A 562 34.56 -21.26 14.38
C GLU A 562 33.59 -21.35 13.20
N GLU A 563 32.38 -21.85 13.44
CA GLU A 563 31.34 -21.95 12.42
C GLU A 563 30.95 -20.56 11.90
N LEU A 564 30.76 -19.59 12.79
CA LEU A 564 30.48 -18.21 12.40
C LEU A 564 31.62 -17.63 11.56
N ARG A 565 32.90 -17.78 11.94
CA ARG A 565 34.03 -17.33 11.10
C ARG A 565 33.98 -17.94 9.70
N ARG A 566 33.77 -19.26 9.60
CA ARG A 566 33.67 -19.97 8.32
C ARG A 566 32.52 -19.46 7.44
N LEU A 567 31.36 -19.19 8.03
CA LEU A 567 30.21 -18.63 7.31
C LEU A 567 30.47 -17.19 6.87
N THR A 568 31.16 -16.42 7.71
CA THR A 568 31.55 -15.03 7.43
C THR A 568 32.55 -14.95 6.28
N GLU A 569 33.52 -15.87 6.20
CA GLU A 569 34.49 -15.98 5.08
C GLU A 569 33.82 -16.31 3.74
N LYS A 570 32.72 -17.07 3.77
CA LYS A 570 31.96 -17.44 2.57
C LYS A 570 30.93 -16.39 2.15
N ASN A 571 30.88 -15.25 2.82
CA ASN A 571 29.86 -14.21 2.66
C ASN A 571 28.41 -14.76 2.71
N ALA A 572 28.16 -15.74 3.58
CA ALA A 572 26.85 -16.36 3.68
C ALA A 572 25.91 -15.57 4.59
N SER A 573 24.64 -15.39 4.19
CA SER A 573 23.60 -14.88 5.09
C SER A 573 23.36 -15.87 6.24
N LEU A 574 23.06 -15.34 7.42
CA LEU A 574 22.74 -16.13 8.62
C LEU A 574 21.31 -15.83 9.10
N MET A 575 20.65 -16.79 9.74
CA MET A 575 19.39 -16.56 10.43
C MET A 575 19.44 -17.07 11.88
N PHE A 576 18.94 -16.27 12.81
CA PHE A 576 18.79 -16.66 14.21
C PHE A 576 17.53 -16.05 14.84
N PHE A 577 17.07 -16.66 15.92
CA PHE A 577 15.92 -16.18 16.68
C PHE A 577 16.38 -15.45 17.93
N VAL A 578 16.23 -14.13 17.95
CA VAL A 578 16.69 -13.29 19.09
C VAL A 578 15.99 -13.66 20.41
N GLU A 579 14.75 -14.13 20.36
CA GLU A 579 13.99 -14.60 21.53
C GLU A 579 14.58 -15.89 22.16
N GLY A 580 15.41 -16.63 21.41
CA GLY A 580 16.05 -17.89 21.82
C GLY A 580 15.13 -19.11 21.94
N GLN A 581 13.82 -18.90 22.10
CA GLN A 581 12.79 -19.93 22.13
C GLN A 581 11.49 -19.42 21.48
N ARG A 582 10.59 -20.34 21.13
CA ARG A 582 9.28 -19.99 20.57
C ARG A 582 8.36 -19.44 21.65
N SER A 583 7.64 -18.38 21.33
CA SER A 583 6.59 -17.87 22.21
C SER A 583 5.34 -18.73 22.15
N ARG A 584 4.91 -19.25 23.30
CA ARG A 584 3.72 -20.12 23.41
C ARG A 584 2.41 -19.34 23.32
N ALA A 585 2.42 -18.10 23.79
CA ALA A 585 1.26 -17.23 23.89
C ALA A 585 1.33 -16.01 22.95
N ARG A 586 2.15 -16.07 21.88
CA ARG A 586 2.39 -14.99 20.91
C ARG A 586 2.95 -13.66 21.47
N LEU A 587 3.36 -13.61 22.74
CA LEU A 587 4.07 -12.48 23.35
C LEU A 587 5.51 -12.36 22.82
N MET A 588 6.02 -11.13 22.69
CA MET A 588 7.42 -10.84 22.34
C MET A 588 8.34 -11.06 23.54
N LEU A 589 9.12 -12.15 23.51
CA LEU A 589 9.93 -12.56 24.67
C LEU A 589 11.19 -11.70 24.83
N PRO A 590 11.74 -11.57 26.05
CA PRO A 590 13.00 -10.87 26.27
C PRO A 590 14.17 -11.44 25.42
N PRO A 591 14.98 -10.58 24.78
CA PRO A 591 15.98 -11.02 23.82
C PRO A 591 17.17 -11.71 24.51
N LYS A 592 17.69 -12.75 23.86
CA LYS A 592 18.95 -13.40 24.20
C LYS A 592 20.08 -12.79 23.37
N ARG A 593 21.13 -12.34 24.04
CA ARG A 593 22.23 -11.57 23.42
C ARG A 593 23.41 -12.42 22.93
N GLY A 594 23.40 -13.73 23.21
CA GLY A 594 24.54 -14.62 22.95
C GLY A 594 24.99 -14.63 21.48
N MET A 595 24.05 -14.79 20.53
CA MET A 595 24.38 -14.80 19.10
C MET A 595 24.92 -13.45 18.62
N LEU A 596 24.31 -12.34 19.05
CA LEU A 596 24.78 -10.99 18.71
C LEU A 596 26.21 -10.74 19.23
N ARG A 597 26.52 -11.19 20.46
CA ARG A 597 27.89 -11.13 21.00
C ARG A 597 28.85 -12.02 20.22
N ALA A 598 28.43 -13.22 19.85
CA ALA A 598 29.26 -14.14 19.06
C ALA A 598 29.59 -13.55 17.68
N LEU A 599 28.60 -12.92 17.02
CA LEU A 599 28.81 -12.18 15.77
C LEU A 599 29.75 -10.99 15.97
N GLN A 600 29.54 -10.17 17.02
CA GLN A 600 30.41 -9.05 17.37
C GLN A 600 31.87 -9.50 17.60
N ASN A 601 32.08 -10.64 18.25
CA ASN A 601 33.39 -11.22 18.53
C ASN A 601 34.17 -11.64 17.27
N THR A 602 33.50 -11.79 16.12
CA THR A 602 34.18 -11.99 14.83
C THR A 602 34.89 -10.72 14.32
N LYS A 603 34.63 -9.56 14.93
CA LYS A 603 35.15 -8.22 14.56
C LYS A 603 34.79 -7.77 13.14
N ARG A 604 33.78 -8.39 12.53
CA ARG A 604 33.24 -8.03 11.21
C ARG A 604 31.99 -7.16 11.37
N GLN A 605 31.67 -6.40 10.33
CA GLN A 605 30.44 -5.62 10.27
C GLN A 605 29.31 -6.48 9.72
N PHE A 606 28.16 -6.44 10.40
CA PHE A 606 26.94 -7.11 9.98
C PHE A 606 25.78 -6.11 9.99
N VAL A 607 24.74 -6.42 9.22
CA VAL A 607 23.43 -5.79 9.37
C VAL A 607 22.44 -6.86 9.80
N VAL A 608 21.76 -6.63 10.92
CA VAL A 608 20.66 -7.45 11.39
C VAL A 608 19.35 -6.91 10.82
N LEU A 609 18.62 -7.75 10.09
CA LEU A 609 17.32 -7.44 9.52
C LEU A 609 16.20 -8.05 10.39
N PRO A 610 15.38 -7.22 11.06
CA PRO A 610 14.19 -7.68 11.77
C PRO A 610 13.15 -8.20 10.77
N VAL A 611 12.65 -9.43 10.97
CA VAL A 611 11.56 -10.00 10.13
C VAL A 611 10.37 -10.38 11.02
N ALA A 612 9.32 -9.58 11.01
CA ALA A 612 8.10 -9.90 11.74
C ALA A 612 7.22 -10.88 10.94
N ILE A 613 6.79 -11.96 11.57
CA ILE A 613 5.93 -12.98 10.97
C ILE A 613 4.62 -13.03 11.76
N SER A 614 3.51 -12.80 11.06
CA SER A 614 2.16 -12.77 11.63
C SER A 614 1.32 -13.88 11.04
N TYR A 615 0.56 -14.56 11.89
CA TYR A 615 -0.29 -15.70 11.52
C TYR A 615 -1.73 -15.43 11.95
N ASP A 616 -2.72 -15.89 11.20
CA ASP A 616 -4.05 -16.08 11.76
C ASP A 616 -4.00 -17.22 12.79
N ARG A 617 -3.64 -18.42 12.34
CA ARG A 617 -3.49 -19.60 13.19
C ARG A 617 -2.11 -20.21 13.06
N LEU A 618 -1.61 -20.79 14.15
CA LEU A 618 -0.31 -21.46 14.18
C LEU A 618 -0.47 -22.95 13.84
N PRO A 619 0.47 -23.56 13.08
CA PRO A 619 0.46 -25.00 12.84
C PRO A 619 0.45 -25.84 14.13
N GLU A 620 1.12 -25.36 15.16
CA GLU A 620 1.29 -26.03 16.46
C GLU A 620 0.26 -25.60 17.51
N GLU A 621 -0.80 -24.87 17.13
CA GLU A 621 -1.75 -24.26 18.07
C GLU A 621 -2.33 -25.22 19.11
N ALA A 622 -2.71 -26.44 18.72
CA ALA A 622 -3.22 -27.46 19.63
C ALA A 622 -2.18 -27.87 20.69
N SER A 623 -0.92 -28.09 20.26
CA SER A 623 0.19 -28.45 21.16
C SER A 623 0.53 -27.29 22.09
N LEU A 624 0.52 -26.05 21.58
CA LEU A 624 0.79 -24.87 22.40
C LEU A 624 -0.32 -24.64 23.43
N SER A 625 -1.58 -24.88 23.07
CA SER A 625 -2.70 -24.81 24.02
C SER A 625 -2.57 -25.86 25.13
N GLU A 626 -2.08 -27.06 24.83
CA GLU A 626 -1.80 -28.09 25.84
C GLU A 626 -0.63 -27.70 26.74
N GLU A 627 0.45 -27.18 26.18
CA GLU A 627 1.58 -26.66 26.97
C GLU A 627 1.16 -25.52 27.89
N LEU A 628 0.34 -24.57 27.41
CA LEU A 628 -0.20 -23.47 28.21
C LEU A 628 -1.13 -23.94 29.33
N SER A 629 -1.72 -25.14 29.19
CA SER A 629 -2.52 -25.77 30.24
C SER A 629 -1.68 -26.52 31.30
N GLY A 630 -0.35 -26.52 31.16
CA GLY A 630 0.59 -27.15 32.10
C GLY A 630 1.03 -28.57 31.71
N LYS A 631 0.65 -29.07 30.52
CA LYS A 631 1.15 -30.36 30.03
C LYS A 631 2.62 -30.23 29.58
N PRO A 632 3.46 -31.27 29.76
CA PRO A 632 4.85 -31.22 29.33
C PRO A 632 4.97 -31.14 27.80
N ARG A 633 6.02 -30.46 27.33
CA ARG A 633 6.31 -30.32 25.90
C ARG A 633 6.41 -31.70 25.23
N PRO A 634 5.63 -31.98 24.17
CA PRO A 634 5.73 -33.24 23.45
C PRO A 634 7.10 -33.35 22.74
N LYS A 635 7.71 -34.53 22.79
CA LYS A 635 8.93 -34.83 22.01
C LYS A 635 8.58 -34.85 20.54
N MET A 636 9.39 -34.19 19.71
CA MET A 636 9.18 -34.19 18.26
C MET A 636 9.64 -35.52 17.67
N THR A 637 8.71 -36.31 17.12
CA THR A 637 8.97 -37.63 16.53
C THR A 637 8.61 -37.66 15.04
N LEU A 638 9.23 -38.59 14.29
CA LEU A 638 8.87 -38.87 12.90
C LEU A 638 7.38 -39.21 12.73
N THR A 639 6.80 -39.95 13.67
CA THR A 639 5.37 -40.29 13.70
C THR A 639 4.49 -39.05 13.88
N GLY A 640 4.90 -38.08 14.69
CA GLY A 640 4.20 -36.80 14.85
C GLY A 640 4.20 -35.98 13.56
N VAL A 641 5.36 -35.92 12.87
CA VAL A 641 5.48 -35.25 11.56
C VAL A 641 4.57 -35.92 10.52
N LEU A 642 4.58 -37.26 10.44
CA LEU A 642 3.76 -38.01 9.48
C LEU A 642 2.26 -37.86 9.76
N SER A 643 1.86 -37.87 11.04
CA SER A 643 0.47 -37.60 11.45
C SER A 643 0.03 -36.21 11.02
N TRP A 644 0.86 -35.20 11.23
CA TRP A 644 0.57 -33.82 10.81
C TRP A 644 0.48 -33.70 9.28
N LEU A 645 1.40 -34.32 8.53
CA LEU A 645 1.33 -34.37 7.06
C LEU A 645 0.05 -35.05 6.56
N THR A 646 -0.40 -36.10 7.24
CA THR A 646 -1.67 -36.78 6.92
C THR A 646 -2.89 -35.88 7.18
N LYS A 647 -2.89 -35.08 8.24
CA LYS A 647 -3.93 -34.07 8.50
C LYS A 647 -3.91 -32.98 7.42
N LEU A 648 -2.73 -32.55 7.00
CA LEU A 648 -2.56 -31.57 5.94
C LEU A 648 -3.10 -32.06 4.59
N THR A 649 -2.77 -33.30 4.17
CA THR A 649 -3.28 -33.86 2.90
C THR A 649 -4.78 -34.10 2.90
N ARG A 650 -5.38 -34.28 4.09
CA ARG A 650 -6.83 -34.37 4.28
C ARG A 650 -7.53 -33.01 4.40
N GLY A 651 -6.82 -31.88 4.26
CA GLY A 651 -7.38 -30.54 4.36
C GLY A 651 -7.82 -30.14 5.78
N GLN A 652 -7.34 -30.85 6.82
CA GLN A 652 -7.71 -30.61 8.22
C GLN A 652 -6.86 -29.54 8.90
N VAL A 653 -5.89 -28.96 8.19
CA VAL A 653 -5.02 -27.89 8.68
C VAL A 653 -5.33 -26.63 7.90
N GLN A 654 -5.92 -25.63 8.57
CA GLN A 654 -6.24 -24.33 7.98
C GLN A 654 -5.62 -23.23 8.84
N LEU A 655 -4.52 -22.67 8.35
CA LEU A 655 -3.75 -21.63 9.01
C LEU A 655 -4.29 -20.23 8.71
N GLY A 656 -5.13 -20.08 7.68
CA GLY A 656 -5.54 -18.78 7.17
C GLY A 656 -4.37 -18.07 6.50
N ARG A 657 -4.24 -16.78 6.78
CA ARG A 657 -3.19 -15.92 6.22
C ARG A 657 -1.91 -15.98 7.07
N VAL A 658 -0.78 -15.94 6.36
CA VAL A 658 0.53 -15.63 6.94
C VAL A 658 1.09 -14.39 6.26
N HIS A 659 1.66 -13.48 7.05
CA HIS A 659 2.22 -12.22 6.54
C HIS A 659 3.61 -11.95 7.12
N LEU A 660 4.55 -11.57 6.26
CA LEU A 660 5.91 -11.21 6.61
C LEU A 660 6.17 -9.73 6.33
N SER A 661 6.84 -9.05 7.25
CA SER A 661 7.25 -7.64 7.10
C SER A 661 8.66 -7.45 7.66
N CYS A 662 9.40 -6.48 7.11
CA CYS A 662 10.77 -6.19 7.51
C CYS A 662 10.86 -4.85 8.25
N GLY A 663 11.59 -4.84 9.36
CA GLY A 663 11.92 -3.63 10.10
C GLY A 663 13.14 -2.90 9.55
N ALA A 664 13.49 -1.78 10.18
CA ALA A 664 14.69 -1.05 9.81
C ALA A 664 15.96 -1.91 10.02
N PRO A 665 16.95 -1.84 9.11
CA PRO A 665 18.20 -2.57 9.25
C PRO A 665 19.02 -2.04 10.42
N LEU A 666 19.60 -2.95 11.20
CA LEU A 666 20.36 -2.59 12.41
C LEU A 666 21.84 -2.99 12.25
N ALA A 667 22.72 -1.99 12.19
CA ALA A 667 24.16 -2.24 12.11
C ALA A 667 24.69 -2.88 13.41
N LEU A 668 25.48 -3.94 13.25
CA LEU A 668 26.24 -4.60 14.31
C LEU A 668 27.74 -4.50 13.96
N ASN A 669 28.39 -3.60 14.68
CA ASN A 669 29.82 -3.30 14.58
C ASN A 669 30.56 -3.81 15.84
N PRO A 670 31.91 -3.88 15.80
CA PRO A 670 32.71 -4.31 16.95
C PRO A 670 32.46 -3.51 18.24
N ASP A 671 32.03 -2.25 18.12
CA ASP A 671 31.79 -1.29 19.21
C ASP A 671 30.31 -1.10 19.57
N THR A 672 29.39 -1.76 18.86
CA THR A 672 27.94 -1.63 19.11
C THR A 672 27.54 -2.10 20.51
N ASP A 673 26.71 -1.32 21.22
CA ASP A 673 26.06 -1.81 22.43
C ASP A 673 25.00 -2.87 22.09
N VAL A 674 25.38 -4.14 22.26
CA VAL A 674 24.51 -5.30 22.01
C VAL A 674 23.23 -5.26 22.85
N ARG A 675 23.24 -4.66 24.04
CA ARG A 675 22.03 -4.53 24.86
C ARG A 675 21.04 -3.59 24.19
N ALA A 676 21.47 -2.37 23.86
CA ALA A 676 20.64 -1.40 23.15
C ALA A 676 20.15 -1.95 21.81
N LEU A 677 21.06 -2.53 21.00
CA LEU A 677 20.73 -3.16 19.71
C LEU A 677 19.64 -4.22 19.86
N SER A 678 19.76 -5.10 20.86
CA SER A 678 18.77 -6.17 21.08
C SER A 678 17.39 -5.62 21.44
N HIS A 679 17.31 -4.49 22.15
CA HIS A 679 16.03 -3.85 22.47
C HIS A 679 15.42 -3.18 21.23
N THR A 680 16.24 -2.48 20.43
CA THR A 680 15.79 -1.89 19.16
C THR A 680 15.30 -2.97 18.19
N LEU A 681 16.00 -4.10 18.10
CA LEU A 681 15.57 -5.26 17.31
C LEU A 681 14.18 -5.75 17.73
N MET A 682 13.94 -5.94 19.03
CA MET A 682 12.62 -6.33 19.52
C MET A 682 11.55 -5.28 19.23
N ALA A 683 11.89 -3.99 19.32
CA ALA A 683 10.98 -2.90 19.02
C ALA A 683 10.57 -2.89 17.53
N GLU A 684 11.51 -3.12 16.62
CA GLU A 684 11.25 -3.26 15.18
C GLU A 684 10.36 -4.47 14.90
N LEU A 685 10.65 -5.64 15.48
CA LEU A 685 9.80 -6.83 15.32
C LEU A 685 8.37 -6.60 15.82
N GLN A 686 8.20 -5.91 16.96
CA GLN A 686 6.88 -5.61 17.50
C GLN A 686 6.14 -4.57 16.65
N ARG A 687 6.80 -3.48 16.24
CA ARG A 687 6.21 -2.44 15.38
C ARG A 687 5.72 -2.99 14.04
N HIS A 688 6.45 -3.96 13.48
CA HIS A 688 6.11 -4.55 12.18
C HIS A 688 5.20 -5.78 12.28
N THR A 689 4.82 -6.21 13.49
CA THR A 689 3.78 -7.24 13.66
C THR A 689 2.46 -6.72 13.10
N THR A 690 1.71 -7.57 12.41
CA THR A 690 0.38 -7.26 11.89
C THR A 690 -0.67 -8.12 12.59
N VAL A 691 -1.91 -7.63 12.64
CA VAL A 691 -3.08 -8.39 13.08
C VAL A 691 -4.02 -8.59 11.91
N SER A 692 -4.97 -9.52 12.03
CA SER A 692 -5.98 -9.72 10.99
C SER A 692 -7.40 -9.57 11.51
N SER A 693 -8.36 -9.37 10.61
CA SER A 693 -9.79 -9.32 10.94
C SER A 693 -10.28 -10.58 11.63
N PHE A 694 -9.65 -11.74 11.40
CA PHE A 694 -9.92 -12.97 12.15
C PHE A 694 -9.66 -12.78 13.65
N HIS A 695 -8.56 -12.14 14.04
CA HIS A 695 -8.25 -11.89 15.45
C HIS A 695 -9.26 -10.92 16.07
N LEU A 696 -9.64 -9.87 15.33
CA LEU A 696 -10.58 -8.85 15.81
C LEU A 696 -11.98 -9.42 15.98
N ARG A 697 -12.51 -10.12 14.97
CA ARG A 697 -13.82 -10.79 15.05
C ARG A 697 -13.86 -11.84 16.16
N THR A 698 -12.78 -12.61 16.33
CA THR A 698 -12.67 -13.58 17.45
C THR A 698 -12.69 -12.88 18.80
N PHE A 699 -11.97 -11.76 18.94
CA PHE A 699 -11.97 -10.97 20.18
C PHE A 699 -13.36 -10.39 20.49
N LEU A 700 -14.06 -9.83 19.50
CA LEU A 700 -15.40 -9.26 19.66
C LEU A 700 -16.47 -10.32 19.97
N ALA A 701 -16.34 -11.52 19.41
CA ALA A 701 -17.24 -12.62 19.74
C ALA A 701 -17.15 -13.04 21.21
N GLU A 702 -15.94 -13.03 21.78
CA GLU A 702 -15.70 -13.31 23.20
C GLU A 702 -15.99 -12.10 24.10
N ASN A 703 -15.93 -10.87 23.55
CA ASN A 703 -16.04 -9.62 24.29
C ASN A 703 -16.96 -8.64 23.53
N PRO A 704 -18.29 -8.82 23.58
CA PRO A 704 -19.23 -7.91 22.93
C PRO A 704 -19.20 -6.52 23.62
N ILE A 705 -18.75 -5.50 22.89
CA ILE A 705 -18.63 -4.12 23.39
C ILE A 705 -19.56 -3.20 22.57
N PRO A 706 -20.54 -2.52 23.21
CA PRO A 706 -21.44 -1.61 22.51
C PRO A 706 -20.70 -0.51 21.74
N GLY A 707 -21.06 -0.30 20.47
CA GLY A 707 -20.47 0.73 19.61
C GLY A 707 -19.06 0.43 19.11
N VAL A 708 -18.56 -0.80 19.32
CA VAL A 708 -17.26 -1.27 18.84
C VAL A 708 -17.47 -2.48 17.93
N ASP A 709 -17.28 -2.26 16.63
CA ASP A 709 -17.28 -3.31 15.61
C ASP A 709 -15.88 -3.53 15.03
N GLU A 710 -15.76 -4.41 14.03
CA GLU A 710 -14.48 -4.71 13.39
C GLU A 710 -13.85 -3.46 12.74
N ALA A 711 -14.68 -2.63 12.09
CA ALA A 711 -14.21 -1.43 11.41
C ALA A 711 -13.65 -0.41 12.41
N TRP A 712 -14.34 -0.23 13.54
CA TRP A 712 -13.87 0.63 14.62
C TRP A 712 -12.56 0.13 15.23
N LEU A 713 -12.44 -1.17 15.54
CA LEU A 713 -11.20 -1.74 16.09
C LEU A 713 -10.03 -1.60 15.11
N ARG A 714 -10.29 -1.81 13.82
CA ARG A 714 -9.30 -1.61 12.76
C ARG A 714 -8.77 -0.18 12.78
N GLU A 715 -9.66 0.80 12.72
CA GLU A 715 -9.29 2.21 12.77
C GLU A 715 -8.54 2.56 14.06
N ALA A 716 -8.98 2.05 15.22
CA ALA A 716 -8.33 2.29 16.50
C ALA A 716 -6.90 1.75 16.56
N ILE A 717 -6.63 0.58 15.97
CA ILE A 717 -5.29 -0.02 15.85
C ILE A 717 -4.44 0.75 14.85
N GLU A 718 -4.99 1.11 13.70
CA GLU A 718 -4.29 1.85 12.64
C GLU A 718 -3.88 3.25 13.09
N ARG A 719 -4.74 3.97 13.84
CA ARG A 719 -4.39 5.24 14.49
C ARG A 719 -3.25 5.11 15.49
N ARG A 720 -3.03 3.91 16.05
CA ARG A 720 -1.92 3.59 16.97
C ARG A 720 -0.66 3.10 16.25
N GLY A 721 -0.63 3.18 14.92
CA GLY A 721 0.49 2.74 14.09
C GLY A 721 0.52 1.22 13.85
N GLY A 722 -0.54 0.51 14.18
CA GLY A 722 -0.72 -0.90 13.84
C GLY A 722 -1.25 -1.10 12.43
N ARG A 723 -1.31 -2.36 12.01
CA ARG A 723 -1.83 -2.72 10.68
C ARG A 723 -2.73 -3.94 10.77
N VAL A 724 -3.92 -3.83 10.18
CA VAL A 724 -4.93 -4.90 10.16
C VAL A 724 -5.08 -5.44 8.73
N LEU A 725 -4.93 -6.75 8.57
CA LEU A 725 -5.08 -7.46 7.31
C LEU A 725 -6.42 -8.22 7.25
N ASP A 726 -6.98 -8.38 6.07
CA ASP A 726 -8.22 -9.16 5.93
C ASP A 726 -7.94 -10.66 5.99
N SER A 727 -8.77 -11.39 6.74
CA SER A 727 -8.74 -12.84 6.82
C SER A 727 -10.09 -13.44 6.44
N ASP A 728 -10.01 -14.48 5.61
CA ASP A 728 -11.15 -15.27 5.16
C ASP A 728 -11.56 -16.34 6.20
N LEU A 729 -10.83 -16.48 7.32
CA LEU A 729 -11.16 -17.49 8.34
C LEU A 729 -12.44 -17.13 9.11
N PRO A 730 -13.35 -18.08 9.35
CA PRO A 730 -14.51 -17.85 10.20
C PRO A 730 -14.10 -17.77 11.68
N VAL A 731 -14.92 -17.10 12.49
CA VAL A 731 -14.79 -17.14 13.96
C VAL A 731 -15.03 -18.58 14.42
N PRO A 732 -14.18 -19.15 15.30
CA PRO A 732 -14.37 -20.50 15.81
C PRO A 732 -15.67 -20.62 16.62
N SER A 733 -16.38 -21.74 16.51
CA SER A 733 -17.60 -22.00 17.30
C SER A 733 -17.32 -22.24 18.79
N SER A 734 -16.09 -22.59 19.14
CA SER A 734 -15.61 -22.71 20.51
C SER A 734 -14.14 -22.32 20.57
N LEU A 735 -13.77 -21.58 21.62
CA LEU A 735 -12.42 -21.07 21.83
C LEU A 735 -11.96 -21.46 23.24
N SER A 736 -10.80 -22.11 23.35
CA SER A 736 -10.23 -22.36 24.67
C SER A 736 -9.69 -21.04 25.26
N PRO A 737 -9.74 -20.82 26.59
CA PRO A 737 -9.20 -19.62 27.21
C PRO A 737 -7.72 -19.35 26.85
N ALA A 738 -6.92 -20.42 26.77
CA ALA A 738 -5.51 -20.34 26.37
C ALA A 738 -5.35 -19.83 24.93
N LEU A 739 -6.20 -20.29 24.00
CA LEU A 739 -6.18 -19.82 22.62
C LEU A 739 -6.69 -18.38 22.51
N ALA A 740 -7.75 -18.02 23.23
CA ALA A 740 -8.25 -16.65 23.30
C ALA A 740 -7.16 -15.66 23.75
N HIS A 741 -6.42 -16.02 24.80
CA HIS A 741 -5.27 -15.25 25.28
C HIS A 741 -4.17 -15.13 24.22
N SER A 742 -3.81 -16.24 23.57
CA SER A 742 -2.78 -16.28 22.53
C SER A 742 -3.12 -15.36 21.35
N LEU A 743 -4.36 -15.42 20.83
CA LEU A 743 -4.81 -14.57 19.71
C LEU A 743 -4.82 -13.08 20.08
N ARG A 744 -5.26 -12.74 21.29
CA ARG A 744 -5.25 -11.37 21.81
C ARG A 744 -3.83 -10.79 21.95
N ASN A 745 -2.89 -11.59 22.46
CA ASN A 745 -1.53 -11.15 22.75
C ASN A 745 -0.74 -10.65 21.52
N GLN A 746 -1.15 -11.05 20.31
CA GLN A 746 -0.54 -10.59 19.07
C GLN A 746 -0.65 -9.07 18.89
N TRP A 747 -1.71 -8.44 19.41
CA TRP A 747 -2.04 -7.04 19.10
C TRP A 747 -2.32 -6.16 20.32
N GLN A 748 -2.41 -6.72 21.53
CA GLN A 748 -2.67 -5.94 22.75
C GLN A 748 -1.70 -4.76 22.99
N HIS A 749 -0.46 -4.86 22.48
CA HIS A 749 0.61 -3.91 22.75
C HIS A 749 0.32 -2.50 22.20
N TRP A 750 -0.51 -2.36 21.16
CA TRP A 750 -0.91 -1.03 20.65
C TRP A 750 -1.72 -0.22 21.68
N PHE A 751 -2.41 -0.88 22.61
CA PHE A 751 -3.19 -0.25 23.68
C PHE A 751 -2.40 -0.09 24.99
N ALA A 752 -1.08 -0.30 24.97
CA ALA A 752 -0.24 -0.20 26.17
C ALA A 752 -0.18 1.22 26.76
N GLY A 753 -0.20 2.26 25.91
CA GLY A 753 -0.29 3.65 26.37
C GLY A 753 -1.62 3.94 27.07
N ASP A 754 -2.72 3.42 26.51
CA ASP A 754 -4.06 3.59 27.04
C ASP A 754 -4.23 2.95 28.42
N VAL A 755 -3.72 1.74 28.62
CA VAL A 755 -3.83 1.05 29.92
C VAL A 755 -2.97 1.69 30.99
N LEU A 756 -1.76 2.17 30.65
CA LEU A 756 -0.89 2.86 31.62
C LEU A 756 -1.48 4.18 32.09
N ALA A 757 -2.18 4.90 31.20
CA ALA A 757 -2.86 6.14 31.57
C ALA A 757 -4.07 5.87 32.49
N ARG A 758 -4.76 4.73 32.31
CA ARG A 758 -5.97 4.36 33.06
C ARG A 758 -5.71 3.63 34.37
N GLN A 759 -4.60 2.89 34.45
CA GLN A 759 -4.22 2.09 35.61
C GLN A 759 -2.80 2.48 36.10
N PRO A 760 -2.57 3.76 36.44
CA PRO A 760 -1.25 4.22 36.86
C PRO A 760 -0.82 3.52 38.17
N GLY A 761 0.40 3.03 38.22
CA GLY A 761 0.96 2.36 39.40
C GLY A 761 0.36 0.97 39.66
N ASN A 762 -0.30 0.34 38.70
CA ASN A 762 -0.70 -1.07 38.83
C ASN A 762 0.52 -1.98 38.56
N PRO A 763 1.05 -2.69 39.58
CA PRO A 763 2.31 -3.42 39.45
C PRO A 763 2.22 -4.64 38.52
N ALA A 764 1.05 -5.24 38.35
CA ALA A 764 0.85 -6.36 37.42
C ALA A 764 1.00 -5.90 35.96
N LEU A 765 0.37 -4.76 35.64
CA LEU A 765 0.42 -4.18 34.30
C LEU A 765 1.80 -3.61 33.98
N GLU A 766 2.45 -2.95 34.95
CA GLU A 766 3.81 -2.43 34.79
C GLU A 766 4.82 -3.56 34.57
N ASP A 767 4.77 -4.64 35.35
CA ASP A 767 5.66 -5.80 35.14
C ASP A 767 5.41 -6.44 33.77
N HIS A 768 4.15 -6.73 33.42
CA HIS A 768 3.79 -7.32 32.13
C HIS A 768 4.28 -6.46 30.95
N LEU A 769 4.02 -5.15 30.99
CA LEU A 769 4.46 -4.25 29.92
C LEU A 769 5.98 -4.09 29.89
N SER A 770 6.66 -4.04 31.04
CA SER A 770 8.14 -3.95 31.07
C SER A 770 8.84 -5.14 30.41
N ARG A 771 8.20 -6.31 30.37
CA ARG A 771 8.74 -7.55 29.79
C ARG A 771 8.39 -7.74 28.31
N TYR A 772 7.20 -7.31 27.91
CA TYR A 772 6.64 -7.67 26.60
C TYR A 772 6.38 -6.48 25.68
N ARG A 773 6.52 -5.24 26.17
CA ARG A 773 6.45 -4.02 25.35
C ARG A 773 7.86 -3.52 25.02
N TRP A 774 8.14 -3.44 23.73
CA TRP A 774 9.44 -3.05 23.17
C TRP A 774 9.34 -1.81 22.29
N CYS A 775 8.19 -1.54 21.68
CA CYS A 775 7.95 -0.31 20.92
C CYS A 775 7.18 0.75 21.74
N ALA A 776 7.41 2.02 21.41
CA ALA A 776 6.60 3.12 21.93
C ALA A 776 5.21 3.10 21.26
N THR A 777 4.18 3.40 22.05
CA THR A 777 2.81 3.64 21.56
C THR A 777 2.50 5.12 21.59
N PRO A 778 1.68 5.64 20.66
CA PRO A 778 1.22 7.03 20.71
C PRO A 778 0.44 7.33 22.00
N LEU A 779 0.24 8.63 22.28
CA LEU A 779 -0.45 9.12 23.48
C LEU A 779 -1.86 8.53 23.61
N ALA A 780 -2.26 8.25 24.86
CA ALA A 780 -3.53 7.61 25.19
C ALA A 780 -4.74 8.43 24.71
N GLU A 781 -5.74 7.75 24.18
CA GLU A 781 -7.03 8.35 23.81
C GLU A 781 -7.97 8.26 25.00
N LEU A 782 -8.10 9.36 25.75
CA LEU A 782 -8.83 9.37 27.03
C LEU A 782 -10.30 9.79 26.90
N SER A 783 -10.71 10.35 25.77
CA SER A 783 -12.06 10.91 25.59
C SER A 783 -13.12 9.91 25.11
N ASP A 784 -12.73 8.70 24.69
CA ASP A 784 -13.65 7.72 24.11
C ASP A 784 -13.85 6.54 25.07
N ALA A 785 -15.04 6.44 25.67
CA ALA A 785 -15.41 5.37 26.60
C ALA A 785 -15.35 3.96 25.97
N ARG A 786 -15.41 3.86 24.63
CA ARG A 786 -15.21 2.59 23.92
C ARG A 786 -13.78 2.07 24.08
N VAL A 787 -12.81 2.97 24.10
CA VAL A 787 -11.39 2.62 24.35
C VAL A 787 -11.25 2.03 25.75
N ASP A 788 -11.97 2.54 26.76
CA ASP A 788 -11.94 2.00 28.13
C ASP A 788 -12.38 0.53 28.17
N ALA A 789 -13.50 0.22 27.50
CA ALA A 789 -14.03 -1.13 27.45
C ALA A 789 -13.08 -2.10 26.74
N VAL A 790 -12.46 -1.67 25.63
CA VAL A 790 -11.46 -2.47 24.90
C VAL A 790 -10.22 -2.69 25.75
N VAL A 791 -9.68 -1.64 26.37
CA VAL A 791 -8.50 -1.72 27.26
C VAL A 791 -8.77 -2.67 28.42
N LYS A 792 -9.95 -2.60 29.04
CA LYS A 792 -10.35 -3.52 30.11
C LYS A 792 -10.37 -4.97 29.62
N ALA A 793 -11.05 -5.26 28.52
CA ALA A 793 -11.11 -6.60 27.93
C ALA A 793 -9.72 -7.13 27.51
N LEU A 794 -8.80 -6.23 27.15
CA LEU A 794 -7.44 -6.59 26.78
C LEU A 794 -6.57 -6.97 27.99
N PHE A 795 -6.63 -6.18 29.06
CA PHE A 795 -5.62 -6.20 30.13
C PHE A 795 -6.13 -6.69 31.49
N GLU A 796 -7.44 -6.65 31.78
CA GLU A 796 -7.99 -7.23 33.01
C GLU A 796 -7.64 -8.71 33.21
N PRO A 797 -7.57 -9.55 32.15
CA PRO A 797 -7.07 -10.91 32.28
C PRO A 797 -5.64 -11.01 32.85
N VAL A 798 -4.75 -10.06 32.51
CA VAL A 798 -3.38 -10.01 33.05
C VAL A 798 -3.43 -9.78 34.56
N VAL A 799 -4.22 -8.80 34.98
CA VAL A 799 -4.43 -8.48 36.41
C VAL A 799 -5.01 -9.67 37.16
N ARG A 800 -6.05 -10.31 36.60
CA ARG A 800 -6.69 -11.48 37.20
C ARG A 800 -5.70 -12.64 37.38
N ASP A 801 -4.86 -12.89 36.38
CA ASP A 801 -3.86 -13.96 36.46
C ASP A 801 -2.84 -13.64 37.57
N TYR A 802 -2.37 -12.39 37.69
CA TYR A 802 -1.51 -11.94 38.80
C TYR A 802 -2.18 -12.09 40.16
N GLN A 803 -3.45 -11.71 40.28
CA GLN A 803 -4.21 -11.85 41.52
C GLN A 803 -4.39 -13.31 41.91
N GLU A 804 -4.64 -14.20 40.95
CA GLU A 804 -4.76 -15.63 41.25
C GLU A 804 -3.42 -16.23 41.72
N ALA A 805 -2.33 -15.85 41.07
CA ALA A 805 -0.99 -16.33 41.42
C ALA A 805 -0.47 -15.78 42.77
N THR A 806 -1.07 -14.71 43.30
CA THR A 806 -0.71 -14.09 44.58
C THR A 806 -1.59 -14.54 45.75
N LYS A 807 -2.56 -15.44 45.52
CA LYS A 807 -3.39 -16.05 46.58
C LYS A 807 -2.69 -17.20 47.34
N VAL A 808 -1.42 -17.46 47.04
CA VAL A 808 -0.65 -18.53 47.67
C VAL A 808 -0.58 -18.37 49.18
N ARG A 809 -0.77 -19.48 49.91
CA ARG A 809 -0.71 -19.52 51.39
C ARG A 809 0.64 -20.04 51.90
N ALA A 810 1.38 -20.74 51.06
CA ALA A 810 2.72 -21.23 51.34
C ALA A 810 3.63 -21.02 50.12
N PRO A 811 4.95 -20.79 50.30
CA PRO A 811 5.89 -20.57 49.20
C PRO A 811 5.93 -21.74 48.21
N ASP A 812 5.73 -22.97 48.68
CA ASP A 812 5.73 -24.18 47.86
C ASP A 812 4.61 -24.22 46.81
N GLU A 813 3.50 -23.51 47.05
CA GLU A 813 2.40 -23.39 46.10
C GLU A 813 2.82 -22.61 44.85
N LEU A 814 3.82 -21.74 44.96
CA LEU A 814 4.41 -21.02 43.81
C LEU A 814 5.12 -21.97 42.85
N LYS A 815 5.47 -23.19 43.25
CA LYS A 815 6.03 -24.19 42.32
C LYS A 815 5.00 -24.58 41.26
N ALA A 816 3.73 -24.74 41.65
CA ALA A 816 2.66 -25.01 40.69
C ALA A 816 2.44 -23.81 39.75
N VAL A 817 2.57 -22.58 40.25
CA VAL A 817 2.53 -21.34 39.45
C VAL A 817 3.73 -21.22 38.51
N ALA A 818 4.94 -21.55 38.98
CA ALA A 818 6.18 -21.47 38.22
C ALA A 818 6.30 -22.54 37.13
N VAL A 819 5.67 -23.70 37.33
CA VAL A 819 5.70 -24.85 36.41
C VAL A 819 4.51 -24.81 35.44
N THR A 820 3.40 -24.18 35.81
CA THR A 820 2.30 -23.97 34.87
C THR A 820 2.68 -22.86 33.89
N HIS A 821 2.83 -23.19 32.61
CA HIS A 821 3.04 -22.21 31.53
C HIS A 821 1.76 -21.40 31.24
N ARG A 822 1.03 -20.98 32.27
CA ARG A 822 -0.15 -20.14 32.11
C ARG A 822 0.29 -18.79 31.53
N PRO A 823 -0.44 -18.25 30.53
CA PRO A 823 -0.15 -16.92 29.99
C PRO A 823 0.00 -15.89 31.12
N HIS A 824 0.92 -14.93 30.97
CA HIS A 824 1.14 -13.81 31.91
C HIS A 824 1.78 -14.12 33.28
N LEU A 825 1.84 -15.39 33.71
CA LEU A 825 2.38 -15.75 35.03
C LEU A 825 3.90 -15.90 35.10
N ASP A 826 4.57 -16.00 33.95
CA ASP A 826 6.04 -16.11 33.86
C ASP A 826 6.77 -14.96 34.59
N GLY A 827 6.10 -13.81 34.77
CA GLY A 827 6.63 -12.64 35.49
C GLY A 827 6.29 -12.59 36.98
N VAL A 828 5.18 -13.19 37.43
CA VAL A 828 4.67 -13.05 38.81
C VAL A 828 5.70 -13.50 39.83
N VAL A 829 6.25 -14.70 39.65
CA VAL A 829 7.25 -15.26 40.59
C VAL A 829 8.45 -14.33 40.67
N GLN A 830 8.92 -13.80 39.54
CA GLN A 830 10.06 -12.89 39.51
C GLN A 830 9.72 -11.50 40.09
N ALA A 831 8.47 -11.04 39.95
CA ALA A 831 7.96 -9.83 40.58
C ALA A 831 7.88 -9.95 42.10
N LEU A 832 7.54 -11.12 42.63
CA LEU A 832 7.58 -11.43 44.07
C LEU A 832 9.02 -11.55 44.58
N VAL A 833 9.91 -12.20 43.82
CA VAL A 833 11.33 -12.33 44.17
C VAL A 833 12.05 -10.98 44.17
N SER A 834 11.82 -10.14 43.16
CA SER A 834 12.44 -8.80 43.09
C SER A 834 11.98 -7.82 44.17
N ARG A 835 10.89 -8.14 44.87
CA ARG A 835 10.36 -7.40 46.02
C ARG A 835 10.75 -8.02 47.37
N ASP A 836 11.57 -9.07 47.35
CA ASP A 836 11.95 -9.84 48.53
C ASP A 836 10.74 -10.40 49.33
N ILE A 837 9.60 -10.62 48.65
CA ILE A 837 8.42 -11.27 49.25
C ILE A 837 8.67 -12.76 49.36
N VAL A 838 9.32 -13.36 48.35
CA VAL A 838 9.77 -14.75 48.33
C VAL A 838 11.22 -14.83 47.85
N LYS A 839 11.96 -15.86 48.28
CA LYS A 839 13.33 -16.11 47.85
C LYS A 839 13.45 -17.54 47.28
N PRO A 840 14.25 -17.76 46.23
CA PRO A 840 14.51 -19.11 45.71
C PRO A 840 15.29 -19.96 46.74
N ALA A 841 14.90 -21.22 46.91
CA ALA A 841 15.55 -22.21 47.78
C ALA A 841 15.61 -23.57 47.07
N GLY A 842 16.68 -23.83 46.31
CA GLY A 842 16.80 -25.02 45.46
C GLY A 842 15.73 -25.04 44.36
N ASP A 843 14.96 -26.14 44.27
CA ASP A 843 13.82 -26.31 43.35
C ASP A 843 12.49 -25.78 43.93
N ASN A 844 12.56 -24.96 44.99
CA ASN A 844 11.43 -24.47 45.75
C ASN A 844 11.59 -23.00 46.14
N PHE A 845 10.62 -22.45 46.88
CA PHE A 845 10.63 -21.07 47.37
C PHE A 845 10.54 -21.04 48.90
N GLU A 846 11.08 -19.99 49.50
CA GLU A 846 10.92 -19.66 50.92
C GLU A 846 10.38 -18.23 51.05
N TRP A 847 9.76 -17.91 52.18
CA TRP A 847 9.37 -16.53 52.48
C TRP A 847 10.61 -15.63 52.58
N GLY A 848 10.54 -14.47 51.94
CA GLY A 848 11.54 -13.42 52.05
C GLY A 848 11.24 -12.46 53.22
N PRO A 849 12.11 -11.47 53.47
CA PRO A 849 11.92 -10.48 54.53
C PRO A 849 10.63 -9.66 54.38
N ASN A 850 10.12 -9.50 53.17
CA ASN A 850 8.91 -8.72 52.87
C ASN A 850 7.66 -9.58 52.68
N ALA A 851 7.65 -10.82 53.21
CA ALA A 851 6.51 -11.73 53.04
C ALA A 851 5.16 -11.14 53.49
N ALA A 852 5.17 -10.27 54.50
CA ALA A 852 3.97 -9.57 54.98
C ALA A 852 3.35 -8.62 53.94
N GLU A 853 4.11 -8.19 52.93
CA GLU A 853 3.63 -7.31 51.85
C GLU A 853 2.86 -8.05 50.76
N LEU A 854 2.78 -9.39 50.79
CA LEU A 854 2.08 -10.18 49.77
C LEU A 854 0.61 -9.76 49.61
N SER A 855 -0.10 -9.52 50.72
CA SER A 855 -1.49 -9.05 50.68
C SER A 855 -1.62 -7.66 50.07
N GLN A 856 -0.72 -6.74 50.42
CA GLN A 856 -0.69 -5.39 49.83
C GLN A 856 -0.37 -5.45 48.33
N PHE A 857 0.56 -6.31 47.93
CA PHE A 857 0.90 -6.54 46.52
C PHE A 857 -0.29 -7.12 45.74
N HIS A 858 -1.01 -8.08 46.32
CA HIS A 858 -2.22 -8.67 45.76
C HIS A 858 -3.31 -7.62 45.52
N GLU A 859 -3.56 -6.76 46.52
CA GLU A 859 -4.53 -5.65 46.41
C GLU A 859 -4.08 -4.60 45.40
N ALA A 860 -2.78 -4.25 45.39
CA ALA A 860 -2.22 -3.29 44.43
C ALA A 860 -2.37 -3.76 42.97
N CYS A 861 -2.32 -5.07 42.72
CA CYS A 861 -2.55 -5.65 41.40
C CYS A 861 -3.98 -5.47 40.90
N ALA A 862 -4.97 -5.27 41.78
CA ALA A 862 -6.38 -5.23 41.41
C ALA A 862 -6.70 -4.17 40.35
N TRP A 863 -7.65 -4.50 39.47
CA TRP A 863 -8.14 -3.57 38.46
C TRP A 863 -8.92 -2.45 39.16
N ARG A 864 -8.45 -1.20 39.06
CA ARG A 864 -9.13 -0.06 39.66
C ARG A 864 -10.26 0.40 38.73
N GLY A 865 -11.40 0.81 39.28
CA GLY A 865 -12.43 1.49 38.48
C GLY A 865 -11.83 2.73 37.79
N VAL A 866 -12.33 3.09 36.61
CA VAL A 866 -11.93 4.33 35.94
C VAL A 866 -12.26 5.48 36.90
N GLN A 867 -11.24 6.19 37.41
CA GLN A 867 -11.52 7.40 38.16
C GLN A 867 -12.10 8.43 37.18
N PRO A 868 -13.26 9.02 37.50
CA PRO A 868 -13.96 9.94 36.60
C PRO A 868 -13.13 11.17 36.23
#